data_AF-A0A1Q9JF78-F1
#
_entry.id   AF-A0A1Q9JF78-F1
#
_cell.length_a   1.000
_cell.length_b   1.000
_cell.length_c   1.000
_cell.angle_alpha   90.00
_cell.angle_beta   90.00
_cell.angle_gamma   90.00
#
_symmetry.space_group_name_H-M   'P 1'
#
loop_
_entity.id
_entity.type
_entity.pdbx_description
1 polymer ?
#
loop_
_entity_poly.entity_id
_entity_poly.type
_entity_poly.pdbx_seq_one_letter_code
_entity_poly.pdbx_strand_id
1 'polypeptide(L)'
;MRKSGILLPIFALPSRHGIGGFTAEARTFVDRLAAAGQSCWQILPLGPVGRGNSPYQPVSCFAGETVYIDPETLRGKGLLTAADIAELLPASLNLREGERIDYDVVLPAHKALLRRAFGAFRRRTLTGREKEDYERFCGDSREWLDDFSLYMAIRDAHCGKDWPEWEEPLRNRDEAAMTQMKQALAADLEFWKWTQYEFFCEWEELAEYAHGKGIEIIGDVPIYAAYESADCWVHPELFQLDEERRPVNVSGAPPDAFTPEGQCWGNPLYDWEHHRSTGYRWWLARLRQNFHLFDVIRLDHMRGFESYYSIPAATQNPLDGHWEKGPDMDFFHQVEREFPASGFIAEDLGFLTEDVFRMIRQTGYPGMKILQFAFDSDESNLYLPDRYDTDHSVVYTGTHDNDTTLGWYRSIADYKQRFVTWYLKKTLGTLTGFRGSEVQAEAPACPGSGAPAADGTTEIPLPDVEILEPADALSGMIELALSTRCETCILPMQDWLGLGSEARINLPGTPEGNWGWQMQAGAFDESLAKRIAILTGKYGRKPSPCSGTPSKIPCGERADDEASSPCSERPSADGKGTDLRFRRPGALVLGCLSIDICPRFVTRGAKDFSDVIHPGGITRILGNDICPGGSVANTGIAMKLFGVDPVLCGKIGQDDFGSMLKNMLIRGAGKDSLAGIVEDSAAATAYSLILAPEGLDRAILQNPGANDAYMESELDLERFPDCRLMHFGHPPTMRHFYENAGRGLVSVFRRARRAGLATSLDLCAVDPDSDAGREDWEMILTNVLPLVDFFVPSIDELRYMLRMPAASPEELAGASRGLGARNVLIKCGAEGMYFENCDDMSDICSRLGFADGAMADWESARGMRCAEPVEREVSGLGAGDTSIAAYLAAMLRGFPFRKCVDLAAAEGALCVTKPGATEGLRPFEDL
;
A
#
# COMPACT_ATOMS: atom_id res chain seq x y z
N MET A 1 17.08 -15.95 -4.76
CA MET A 1 18.32 -15.31 -5.30
C MET A 1 18.01 -13.83 -5.49
N ARG A 2 18.91 -12.91 -5.13
CA ARG A 2 18.65 -11.46 -5.24
C ARG A 2 19.01 -10.96 -6.64
N LYS A 3 18.05 -10.28 -7.29
CA LYS A 3 18.14 -9.74 -8.66
C LYS A 3 18.13 -8.21 -8.63
N SER A 4 18.59 -7.59 -9.72
CA SER A 4 18.36 -6.17 -9.99
C SER A 4 18.13 -5.91 -11.48
N GLY A 5 17.39 -4.84 -11.78
CA GLY A 5 17.11 -4.42 -13.14
C GLY A 5 16.91 -2.92 -13.29
N ILE A 6 16.70 -2.51 -14.54
CA ILE A 6 16.40 -1.13 -14.91
C ILE A 6 15.02 -1.08 -15.57
N LEU A 7 14.22 -0.10 -15.18
CA LEU A 7 12.99 0.28 -15.86
C LEU A 7 13.32 1.31 -16.95
N LEU A 8 13.12 0.93 -18.21
CA LEU A 8 13.22 1.83 -19.36
C LEU A 8 12.28 1.36 -20.48
N PRO A 9 11.23 2.12 -20.84
CA PRO A 9 10.33 1.77 -21.94
C PRO A 9 11.06 1.75 -23.31
N ILE A 10 10.57 0.97 -24.28
CA ILE A 10 11.15 0.88 -25.63
C ILE A 10 11.17 2.25 -26.33
N PHE A 11 10.07 3.00 -26.30
CA PHE A 11 9.99 4.32 -26.92
C PHE A 11 11.04 5.31 -26.37
N ALA A 12 11.48 5.09 -25.11
CA ALA A 12 12.41 5.94 -24.40
C ALA A 12 13.88 5.57 -24.66
N LEU A 13 14.16 4.50 -25.43
CA LEU A 13 15.51 4.22 -25.90
C LEU A 13 16.00 5.35 -26.82
N PRO A 14 17.32 5.65 -26.83
CA PRO A 14 17.87 6.60 -27.78
C PRO A 14 17.55 6.20 -29.21
N SER A 15 17.21 7.17 -30.05
CA SER A 15 16.78 6.91 -31.42
C SER A 15 17.44 7.81 -32.45
N ARG A 16 17.57 7.27 -33.67
CA ARG A 16 17.91 8.00 -34.90
C ARG A 16 16.71 8.22 -35.80
N HIS A 17 15.53 7.79 -35.34
CA HIS A 17 14.29 7.68 -36.07
C HIS A 17 13.11 8.35 -35.31
N GLY A 18 13.40 9.31 -34.43
CA GLY A 18 12.43 10.07 -33.63
C GLY A 18 11.90 9.36 -32.38
N ILE A 19 11.80 8.03 -32.39
CA ILE A 19 11.32 7.22 -31.26
C ILE A 19 12.16 5.94 -31.11
N GLY A 20 12.38 5.48 -29.88
CA GLY A 20 13.09 4.23 -29.62
C GLY A 20 12.33 3.03 -30.21
N GLY A 21 13.07 1.98 -30.58
CA GLY A 21 12.54 0.78 -31.21
C GLY A 21 13.50 -0.40 -31.04
N PHE A 22 13.31 -1.47 -31.82
CA PHE A 22 14.14 -2.69 -31.81
C PHE A 22 15.47 -2.51 -32.56
N THR A 23 16.02 -1.29 -32.51
CA THR A 23 17.20 -0.86 -33.25
C THR A 23 18.50 -1.35 -32.61
N ALA A 24 19.63 -1.02 -33.24
CA ALA A 24 20.96 -1.27 -32.67
C ALA A 24 21.16 -0.64 -31.28
N GLU A 25 20.50 0.48 -30.99
CA GLU A 25 20.51 1.13 -29.67
C GLU A 25 19.87 0.25 -28.59
N ALA A 26 18.82 -0.54 -28.89
CA ALA A 26 18.24 -1.50 -27.96
C ALA A 26 19.23 -2.62 -27.59
N ARG A 27 19.93 -3.17 -28.58
CA ARG A 27 20.98 -4.20 -28.33
C ARG A 27 22.15 -3.61 -27.53
N THR A 28 22.53 -2.36 -27.83
CA THR A 28 23.54 -1.64 -27.05
C THR A 28 23.08 -1.45 -25.60
N PHE A 29 21.81 -1.13 -25.38
CA PHE A 29 21.24 -1.02 -24.03
C PHE A 29 21.32 -2.34 -23.27
N VAL A 30 20.96 -3.47 -23.90
CA VAL A 30 21.13 -4.82 -23.34
C VAL A 30 22.59 -5.11 -22.97
N ASP A 31 23.54 -4.77 -23.83
CA ASP A 31 24.98 -4.91 -23.53
C ASP A 31 25.39 -4.09 -22.30
N ARG A 32 24.84 -2.88 -22.17
CA ARG A 32 25.10 -2.01 -21.01
C ARG A 32 24.46 -2.54 -19.74
N LEU A 33 23.26 -3.12 -19.79
CA LEU A 33 22.63 -3.81 -18.66
C LEU A 33 23.50 -4.96 -18.14
N ALA A 34 23.97 -5.82 -19.05
CA ALA A 34 24.84 -6.93 -18.70
C ALA A 34 26.17 -6.44 -18.10
N ALA A 35 26.78 -5.41 -18.71
CA ALA A 35 28.00 -4.79 -18.18
C ALA A 35 27.77 -4.13 -16.80
N ALA A 36 26.58 -3.57 -16.58
CA ALA A 36 26.13 -3.00 -15.32
C ALA A 36 25.76 -4.04 -14.25
N GLY A 37 25.88 -5.33 -14.55
CA GLY A 37 25.58 -6.42 -13.63
C GLY A 37 24.08 -6.57 -13.32
N GLN A 38 23.21 -6.08 -14.21
CA GLN A 38 21.77 -6.25 -14.09
C GLN A 38 21.36 -7.65 -14.59
N SER A 39 20.25 -8.16 -14.08
CA SER A 39 19.65 -9.45 -14.47
C SER A 39 18.30 -9.31 -15.16
N CYS A 40 17.67 -8.13 -15.10
CA CYS A 40 16.40 -7.90 -15.76
C CYS A 40 16.25 -6.50 -16.36
N TRP A 41 15.39 -6.40 -17.35
CA TRP A 41 14.93 -5.17 -18.00
C TRP A 41 13.41 -5.10 -17.88
N GLN A 42 12.91 -4.08 -17.18
CA GLN A 42 11.48 -3.82 -17.16
C GLN A 42 11.09 -2.80 -18.22
N ILE A 43 10.05 -3.13 -18.98
CA ILE A 43 9.44 -2.28 -20.00
C ILE A 43 7.97 -2.03 -19.67
N LEU A 44 7.39 -1.05 -20.36
CA LEU A 44 5.95 -0.80 -20.34
C LEU A 44 5.26 -1.66 -21.42
N PRO A 45 3.91 -1.68 -21.48
CA PRO A 45 3.20 -2.46 -22.49
C PRO A 45 3.66 -2.11 -23.91
N LEU A 46 3.72 -3.13 -24.77
CA LEU A 46 4.18 -3.00 -26.17
C LEU A 46 3.02 -2.84 -27.17
N GLY A 47 1.79 -2.72 -26.68
CA GLY A 47 0.60 -2.61 -27.54
C GLY A 47 0.58 -1.29 -28.32
N PRO A 48 -0.05 -1.24 -29.50
CA PRO A 48 -0.13 -0.01 -30.28
C PRO A 48 -0.91 1.06 -29.52
N VAL A 49 -0.32 2.25 -29.40
CA VAL A 49 -0.81 3.29 -28.49
C VAL A 49 -2.14 3.88 -28.98
N GLY A 50 -3.06 4.08 -28.03
CA GLY A 50 -4.36 4.69 -28.26
C GLY A 50 -4.39 6.14 -27.80
N ARG A 51 -5.50 6.51 -27.15
CA ARG A 51 -5.75 7.87 -26.65
C ARG A 51 -4.62 8.34 -25.72
N GLY A 52 -4.20 9.60 -25.88
CA GLY A 52 -3.15 10.20 -25.06
C GLY A 52 -1.75 9.58 -25.22
N ASN A 53 -1.54 8.75 -26.25
CA ASN A 53 -0.31 7.99 -26.49
C ASN A 53 0.06 7.05 -25.34
N SER A 54 -0.92 6.66 -24.51
CA SER A 54 -0.68 5.84 -23.33
C SER A 54 -0.50 4.36 -23.71
N PRO A 55 0.62 3.72 -23.29
CA PRO A 55 0.78 2.27 -23.39
C PRO A 55 -0.29 1.48 -22.62
N TYR A 56 -0.97 2.12 -21.66
CA TYR A 56 -2.03 1.52 -20.84
C TYR A 56 -3.43 1.63 -21.48
N GLN A 57 -3.53 2.26 -22.66
CA GLN A 57 -4.75 2.30 -23.46
C GLN A 57 -4.46 1.80 -24.88
N PRO A 58 -4.00 0.55 -25.05
CA PRO A 58 -3.63 0.06 -26.37
C PRO A 58 -4.88 -0.19 -27.22
N VAL A 59 -4.76 0.03 -28.53
CA VAL A 59 -5.84 -0.26 -29.50
C VAL A 59 -6.04 -1.77 -29.71
N SER A 60 -5.13 -2.59 -29.19
CA SER A 60 -5.29 -4.04 -29.06
C SER A 60 -4.48 -4.58 -27.89
N CYS A 61 -5.06 -5.51 -27.14
CA CYS A 61 -4.40 -6.23 -26.04
C CYS A 61 -3.42 -7.33 -26.51
N PHE A 62 -3.33 -7.58 -27.82
CA PHE A 62 -2.56 -8.68 -28.41
C PHE A 62 -1.47 -8.21 -29.39
N ALA A 63 -1.76 -7.14 -30.13
CA ALA A 63 -0.86 -6.61 -31.16
C ALA A 63 0.35 -5.88 -30.55
N GLY A 64 1.38 -5.67 -31.37
CA GLY A 64 2.54 -4.84 -31.07
C GLY A 64 2.53 -3.48 -31.76
N GLU A 65 3.15 -2.48 -31.13
CA GLU A 65 3.34 -1.14 -31.67
C GLU A 65 4.36 -1.13 -32.81
N THR A 66 3.86 -0.91 -34.02
CA THR A 66 4.64 -1.02 -35.27
C THR A 66 5.72 0.04 -35.41
N VAL A 67 5.66 1.13 -34.64
CA VAL A 67 6.70 2.18 -34.65
C VAL A 67 8.06 1.68 -34.14
N TYR A 68 8.08 0.53 -33.44
CA TYR A 68 9.32 -0.06 -32.92
C TYR A 68 10.10 -0.88 -33.94
N ILE A 69 9.51 -1.18 -35.11
CA ILE A 69 10.19 -1.91 -36.19
C ILE A 69 11.37 -1.10 -36.71
N ASP A 70 12.55 -1.71 -36.78
CA ASP A 70 13.81 -1.09 -37.18
C ASP A 70 13.86 -0.84 -38.71
N PRO A 71 13.90 0.44 -39.16
CA PRO A 71 14.07 0.78 -40.56
C PRO A 71 15.31 0.15 -41.20
N GLU A 72 16.40 -0.02 -40.44
CA GLU A 72 17.65 -0.60 -40.92
C GLU A 72 17.56 -2.11 -41.14
N THR A 73 16.76 -2.83 -40.35
CA THR A 73 16.44 -4.25 -40.57
C THR A 73 15.68 -4.42 -41.88
N LEU A 74 14.65 -3.60 -42.12
CA LEU A 74 13.89 -3.59 -43.39
C LEU A 74 14.79 -3.22 -44.59
N ARG A 75 15.75 -2.31 -44.41
CA ARG A 75 16.78 -2.01 -45.43
C ARG A 75 17.70 -3.20 -45.66
N GLY A 76 18.09 -3.93 -44.61
CA GLY A 76 18.86 -5.17 -44.69
C GLY A 76 18.14 -6.26 -45.47
N LYS A 77 16.82 -6.36 -45.32
CA LYS A 77 15.95 -7.20 -46.14
C LYS A 77 15.80 -6.67 -47.58
N GLY A 78 16.25 -5.45 -47.88
CA GLY A 78 16.14 -4.77 -49.17
C GLY A 78 14.73 -4.27 -49.50
N LEU A 79 13.87 -4.12 -48.47
CA LEU A 79 12.51 -3.59 -48.60
C LEU A 79 12.51 -2.06 -48.62
N LEU A 80 13.56 -1.45 -48.08
CA LEU A 80 13.82 -0.01 -48.09
C LEU A 80 15.22 0.28 -48.62
N THR A 81 15.43 1.50 -49.08
CA THR A 81 16.75 2.08 -49.34
C THR A 81 17.13 3.09 -48.26
N ALA A 82 18.42 3.44 -48.17
CA ALA A 82 18.85 4.52 -47.26
C ALA A 82 18.21 5.87 -47.61
N ALA A 83 17.87 6.09 -48.89
CA ALA A 83 17.18 7.30 -49.32
C ALA A 83 15.73 7.33 -48.82
N ASP A 84 15.03 6.17 -48.81
CA ASP A 84 13.66 6.08 -48.27
C ASP A 84 13.62 6.43 -46.78
N ILE A 85 14.57 5.93 -46.01
CA ILE A 85 14.69 6.21 -44.56
C ILE A 85 14.99 7.70 -44.37
N ALA A 86 15.96 8.27 -45.08
CA ALA A 86 16.32 9.69 -44.94
C ALA A 86 15.20 10.65 -45.38
N GLU A 87 14.36 10.24 -46.34
CA GLU A 87 13.20 11.03 -46.81
C GLU A 87 12.08 11.04 -45.77
N LEU A 88 11.70 9.88 -45.25
CA LEU A 88 10.51 9.72 -44.41
C LEU A 88 10.81 9.87 -42.92
N LEU A 89 12.01 9.51 -42.49
CA LEU A 89 12.51 9.66 -41.12
C LEU A 89 13.76 10.54 -41.10
N PRO A 90 13.65 11.83 -41.47
CA PRO A 90 14.80 12.73 -41.51
C PRO A 90 15.36 12.97 -40.11
N ALA A 91 16.64 13.32 -40.04
CA ALA A 91 17.33 13.59 -38.76
C ALA A 91 16.67 14.71 -37.93
N SER A 92 15.82 15.55 -38.53
CA SER A 92 15.03 16.56 -37.82
C SER A 92 13.93 15.99 -36.93
N LEU A 93 13.56 14.71 -37.09
CA LEU A 93 12.65 14.03 -36.16
C LEU A 93 13.34 13.63 -34.85
N ASN A 94 14.68 13.59 -34.83
CA ASN A 94 15.41 13.21 -33.63
C ASN A 94 15.37 14.33 -32.60
N LEU A 95 15.04 13.95 -31.37
CA LEU A 95 14.89 14.86 -30.26
C LEU A 95 16.22 15.48 -29.87
N ARG A 96 16.20 16.77 -29.60
CA ARG A 96 17.26 17.48 -28.89
C ARG A 96 17.10 17.29 -27.39
N GLU A 97 18.13 17.67 -26.65
CA GLU A 97 18.08 17.65 -25.19
C GLU A 97 16.90 18.49 -24.68
N GLY A 98 16.07 17.90 -23.81
CA GLY A 98 14.87 18.52 -23.25
C GLY A 98 13.62 18.47 -24.12
N GLU A 99 13.69 17.99 -25.37
CA GLU A 99 12.52 17.78 -26.21
C GLU A 99 11.80 16.45 -25.88
N ARG A 100 10.51 16.37 -26.22
CA ARG A 100 9.66 15.19 -26.02
C ARG A 100 9.23 14.62 -27.37
N ILE A 101 8.97 13.32 -27.40
CA ILE A 101 8.49 12.61 -28.60
C ILE A 101 7.18 13.27 -29.08
N ASP A 102 7.19 13.67 -30.35
CA ASP A 102 6.01 14.18 -31.05
C ASP A 102 5.33 13.03 -31.80
N TYR A 103 4.37 12.39 -31.14
CA TYR A 103 3.65 11.23 -31.69
C TYR A 103 2.82 11.59 -32.94
N ASP A 104 2.32 12.82 -33.05
CA ASP A 104 1.53 13.28 -34.20
C ASP A 104 2.37 13.35 -35.49
N VAL A 105 3.69 13.48 -35.35
CA VAL A 105 4.63 13.47 -36.48
C VAL A 105 5.26 12.09 -36.67
N VAL A 106 5.68 11.45 -35.58
CA VAL A 106 6.44 10.19 -35.64
C VAL A 106 5.56 9.02 -36.11
N LEU A 107 4.35 8.85 -35.57
CA LEU A 107 3.51 7.71 -35.94
C LEU A 107 3.14 7.71 -37.44
N PRO A 108 2.67 8.84 -38.04
CA PRO A 108 2.38 8.85 -39.48
C PRO A 108 3.62 8.67 -40.35
N ALA A 109 4.78 9.22 -39.94
CA ALA A 109 6.03 9.10 -40.70
C ALA A 109 6.51 7.64 -40.77
N HIS A 110 6.52 6.93 -39.63
CA HIS A 110 6.84 5.50 -39.57
C HIS A 110 5.84 4.65 -40.34
N LYS A 111 4.54 4.94 -40.23
CA LYS A 111 3.53 4.24 -41.03
C LYS A 111 3.73 4.42 -42.53
N ALA A 112 4.09 5.63 -42.99
CA ALA A 112 4.41 5.89 -44.38
C ALA A 112 5.64 5.09 -44.85
N LEU A 113 6.66 4.97 -43.99
CA LEU A 113 7.84 4.13 -44.23
C LEU A 113 7.45 2.66 -44.37
N LEU A 114 6.68 2.11 -43.42
CA LEU A 114 6.20 0.73 -43.44
C LEU A 114 5.34 0.45 -44.68
N ARG A 115 4.48 1.38 -45.10
CA ARG A 115 3.71 1.25 -46.34
C ARG A 115 4.62 1.16 -47.58
N ARG A 116 5.73 1.89 -47.59
CA ARG A 116 6.72 1.83 -48.68
C ARG A 116 7.44 0.48 -48.69
N ALA A 117 7.88 0.01 -47.53
CA ALA A 117 8.50 -1.30 -47.35
C ALA A 117 7.55 -2.44 -47.77
N PHE A 118 6.28 -2.37 -47.35
CA PHE A 118 5.25 -3.32 -47.72
C PHE A 118 4.99 -3.35 -49.23
N GLY A 119 5.03 -2.19 -49.89
CA GLY A 119 4.94 -2.12 -51.34
C GLY A 119 6.08 -2.89 -52.04
N ALA A 120 7.29 -2.87 -51.49
CA ALA A 120 8.41 -3.67 -51.96
C ALA A 120 8.22 -5.16 -51.65
N PHE A 121 7.72 -5.49 -50.46
CA PHE A 121 7.39 -6.84 -50.02
C PHE A 121 6.39 -7.51 -50.98
N ARG A 122 5.26 -6.85 -51.30
CA ARG A 122 4.24 -7.39 -52.21
C ARG A 122 4.73 -7.63 -53.65
N ARG A 123 5.77 -6.92 -54.09
CA ARG A 123 6.38 -7.13 -55.41
C ARG A 123 7.35 -8.31 -55.43
N ARG A 124 7.76 -8.82 -54.26
CA ARG A 124 8.63 -9.98 -54.14
C ARG A 124 7.81 -11.26 -54.14
N THR A 125 8.42 -12.31 -54.67
CA THR A 125 7.90 -13.67 -54.48
C THR A 125 8.52 -14.22 -53.21
N LEU A 126 7.74 -14.40 -52.16
CA LEU A 126 8.18 -15.10 -50.95
C LEU A 126 8.53 -16.55 -51.30
N THR A 127 9.71 -17.00 -50.91
CA THR A 127 10.18 -18.37 -51.18
C THR A 127 10.87 -18.96 -49.97
N GLY A 128 10.82 -20.29 -49.82
CA GLY A 128 11.47 -21.00 -48.73
C GLY A 128 10.95 -20.58 -47.35
N ARG A 129 11.88 -20.48 -46.39
CA ARG A 129 11.59 -20.32 -44.96
C ARG A 129 10.84 -19.03 -44.61
N GLU A 130 11.13 -17.91 -45.28
CA GLU A 130 10.44 -16.63 -45.02
C GLU A 130 8.94 -16.71 -45.31
N LYS A 131 8.55 -17.45 -46.36
CA LYS A 131 7.15 -17.70 -46.68
C LYS A 131 6.47 -18.55 -45.60
N GLU A 132 7.13 -19.64 -45.21
CA GLU A 132 6.62 -20.57 -44.21
C GLU A 132 6.47 -19.91 -42.84
N ASP A 133 7.41 -19.04 -42.46
CA ASP A 133 7.38 -18.29 -41.20
C ASP A 133 6.24 -17.27 -41.18
N TYR A 134 6.04 -16.52 -42.29
CA TYR A 134 4.92 -15.57 -42.39
C TYR A 134 3.55 -16.27 -42.40
N GLU A 135 3.39 -17.35 -43.17
CA GLU A 135 2.14 -18.12 -43.22
C GLU A 135 1.84 -18.78 -41.87
N ARG A 136 2.87 -19.28 -41.18
CA ARG A 136 2.74 -19.83 -39.82
C ARG A 136 2.32 -18.76 -38.82
N PHE A 137 2.98 -17.60 -38.79
CA PHE A 137 2.58 -16.49 -37.91
C PHE A 137 1.12 -16.08 -38.13
N CYS A 138 0.70 -15.93 -39.39
CA CYS A 138 -0.69 -15.62 -39.72
C CYS A 138 -1.67 -16.73 -39.32
N GLY A 139 -1.24 -17.99 -39.35
CA GLY A 139 -2.01 -19.14 -38.91
C GLY A 139 -2.19 -19.18 -37.39
N ASP A 140 -1.09 -19.09 -36.66
CA ASP A 140 -1.03 -19.20 -35.20
C ASP A 140 -1.70 -17.99 -34.51
N SER A 141 -1.59 -16.81 -35.11
CA SER A 141 -2.16 -15.55 -34.56
C SER A 141 -3.57 -15.25 -35.07
N ARG A 142 -4.19 -16.13 -35.86
CA ARG A 142 -5.44 -15.85 -36.59
C ARG A 142 -6.56 -15.31 -35.71
N GLU A 143 -6.71 -15.83 -34.49
CA GLU A 143 -7.82 -15.50 -33.58
C GLU A 143 -7.91 -14.00 -33.24
N TRP A 144 -6.78 -13.29 -33.17
CA TRP A 144 -6.75 -11.85 -32.89
C TRP A 144 -6.30 -11.04 -34.11
N LEU A 145 -5.39 -11.57 -34.93
CA LEU A 145 -4.73 -10.85 -36.01
C LEU A 145 -5.69 -10.44 -37.12
N ASP A 146 -6.64 -11.30 -37.49
CA ASP A 146 -7.60 -11.02 -38.56
C ASP A 146 -8.52 -9.85 -38.21
N ASP A 147 -9.04 -9.84 -36.99
CA ASP A 147 -9.93 -8.79 -36.50
C ASP A 147 -9.18 -7.50 -36.18
N PHE A 148 -7.97 -7.58 -35.60
CA PHE A 148 -7.09 -6.41 -35.44
C PHE A 148 -6.76 -5.76 -36.77
N SER A 149 -6.37 -6.55 -37.78
CA SER A 149 -6.01 -6.02 -39.10
C SER A 149 -7.20 -5.38 -39.79
N LEU A 150 -8.40 -5.94 -39.63
CA LEU A 150 -9.63 -5.33 -40.14
C LEU A 150 -9.97 -4.03 -39.40
N TYR A 151 -9.88 -4.02 -38.06
CA TYR A 151 -10.08 -2.81 -37.25
C TYR A 151 -9.20 -1.66 -37.72
N MET A 152 -7.89 -1.92 -37.83
CA MET A 152 -6.92 -0.90 -38.24
C MET A 152 -7.12 -0.46 -39.69
N ALA A 153 -7.48 -1.38 -40.59
CA ALA A 153 -7.78 -1.02 -41.98
C ALA A 153 -9.04 -0.14 -42.10
N ILE A 154 -10.11 -0.43 -41.34
CA ILE A 154 -11.32 0.40 -41.33
C ILE A 154 -11.02 1.76 -40.71
N ARG A 155 -10.28 1.80 -39.59
CA ARG A 155 -9.83 3.05 -38.94
C ARG A 155 -9.07 3.95 -39.92
N ASP A 156 -8.16 3.38 -40.69
CA ASP A 156 -7.40 4.08 -41.74
C ASP A 156 -8.32 4.65 -42.82
N ALA A 157 -9.26 3.84 -43.31
CA ALA A 157 -10.23 4.24 -44.32
C ALA A 157 -11.16 5.38 -43.86
N HIS A 158 -11.33 5.53 -42.54
CA HIS A 158 -12.16 6.56 -41.90
C HIS A 158 -11.33 7.70 -41.27
N CYS A 159 -10.12 7.96 -41.79
CA CYS A 159 -9.27 9.06 -41.37
C CYS A 159 -8.94 9.05 -39.87
N GLY A 160 -8.75 7.86 -39.29
CA GLY A 160 -8.34 7.70 -37.88
C GLY A 160 -9.50 7.59 -36.88
N LYS A 161 -10.75 7.78 -37.33
CA LYS A 161 -11.94 7.60 -36.47
C LYS A 161 -12.01 6.18 -35.92
N ASP A 162 -12.25 6.06 -34.63
CA ASP A 162 -12.38 4.78 -33.94
C ASP A 162 -13.81 4.22 -34.02
N TRP A 163 -13.97 2.94 -33.68
CA TRP A 163 -15.21 2.20 -33.92
C TRP A 163 -16.52 2.80 -33.36
N PRO A 164 -16.55 3.56 -32.24
CA PRO A 164 -17.79 4.18 -31.77
C PRO A 164 -18.35 5.24 -32.74
N GLU A 165 -17.49 5.80 -33.60
CA GLU A 165 -17.82 6.84 -34.58
C GLU A 165 -18.18 6.28 -35.97
N TRP A 166 -18.02 4.97 -36.19
CA TRP A 166 -18.37 4.34 -37.47
C TRP A 166 -19.89 4.23 -37.64
N GLU A 167 -20.34 4.11 -38.89
CA GLU A 167 -21.74 3.81 -39.17
C GLU A 167 -22.19 2.51 -38.50
N GLU A 168 -23.49 2.45 -38.16
CA GLU A 168 -24.08 1.35 -37.41
C GLU A 168 -23.72 -0.05 -37.95
N PRO A 169 -23.74 -0.34 -39.27
CA PRO A 169 -23.36 -1.68 -39.77
C PRO A 169 -21.90 -2.06 -39.49
N LEU A 170 -20.98 -1.09 -39.47
CA LEU A 170 -19.57 -1.33 -39.14
C LEU A 170 -19.37 -1.40 -37.63
N ARG A 171 -19.96 -0.47 -36.89
CA ARG A 171 -19.92 -0.43 -35.42
C ARG A 171 -20.48 -1.72 -34.82
N ASN A 172 -21.57 -2.25 -35.39
CA ASN A 172 -22.24 -3.46 -34.93
C ASN A 172 -21.70 -4.76 -35.53
N ARG A 173 -20.76 -4.66 -36.49
CA ARG A 173 -20.13 -5.80 -37.18
C ARG A 173 -21.12 -6.66 -37.99
N ASP A 174 -22.04 -6.02 -38.70
CA ASP A 174 -22.97 -6.71 -39.60
C ASP A 174 -22.20 -7.56 -40.62
N GLU A 175 -22.58 -8.82 -40.79
CA GLU A 175 -21.84 -9.79 -41.63
C GLU A 175 -21.59 -9.28 -43.06
N ALA A 176 -22.60 -8.63 -43.66
CA ALA A 176 -22.51 -8.07 -45.00
C ALA A 176 -21.50 -6.92 -45.07
N ALA A 177 -21.51 -6.02 -44.07
CA ALA A 177 -20.58 -4.89 -44.00
C ALA A 177 -19.14 -5.36 -43.75
N MET A 178 -18.94 -6.34 -42.87
CA MET A 178 -17.63 -6.96 -42.63
C MET A 178 -17.09 -7.65 -43.88
N THR A 179 -17.94 -8.37 -44.61
CA THR A 179 -17.55 -9.02 -45.87
C THR A 179 -17.15 -8.00 -46.94
N GLN A 180 -17.93 -6.93 -47.07
CA GLN A 180 -17.62 -5.83 -47.99
C GLN A 180 -16.29 -5.16 -47.65
N MET A 181 -16.05 -4.84 -46.37
CA MET A 181 -14.80 -4.20 -45.94
C MET A 181 -13.59 -5.12 -46.12
N LYS A 182 -13.70 -6.41 -45.78
CA LYS A 182 -12.63 -7.40 -46.02
C LYS A 182 -12.24 -7.47 -47.49
N GLN A 183 -13.21 -7.37 -48.42
CA GLN A 183 -12.95 -7.35 -49.85
C GLN A 183 -12.34 -6.02 -50.32
N ALA A 184 -12.91 -4.90 -49.87
CA ALA A 184 -12.47 -3.56 -50.28
C ALA A 184 -11.07 -3.20 -49.78
N LEU A 185 -10.71 -3.68 -48.59
CA LEU A 185 -9.48 -3.34 -47.86
C LEU A 185 -8.47 -4.49 -47.84
N ALA A 186 -8.58 -5.48 -48.74
CA ALA A 186 -7.75 -6.69 -48.71
C ALA A 186 -6.23 -6.41 -48.65
N ALA A 187 -5.76 -5.38 -49.37
CA ALA A 187 -4.35 -4.99 -49.34
C ALA A 187 -3.94 -4.31 -48.01
N ASP A 188 -4.85 -3.60 -47.36
CA ASP A 188 -4.64 -2.98 -46.05
C ASP A 188 -4.65 -4.03 -44.94
N LEU A 189 -5.51 -5.05 -45.04
CA LEU A 189 -5.48 -6.20 -44.14
C LEU A 189 -4.13 -6.93 -44.23
N GLU A 190 -3.64 -7.17 -45.45
CA GLU A 190 -2.33 -7.79 -45.67
C GLU A 190 -1.19 -6.89 -45.12
N PHE A 191 -1.30 -5.57 -45.24
CA PHE A 191 -0.35 -4.62 -44.65
C PHE A 191 -0.26 -4.78 -43.14
N TRP A 192 -1.39 -4.73 -42.44
CA TRP A 192 -1.41 -4.82 -40.98
C TRP A 192 -0.98 -6.21 -40.46
N LYS A 193 -1.27 -7.28 -41.20
CA LYS A 193 -0.74 -8.61 -40.90
C LYS A 193 0.78 -8.66 -41.02
N TRP A 194 1.31 -8.10 -42.10
CA TRP A 194 2.74 -8.06 -42.36
C TRP A 194 3.48 -7.20 -41.32
N THR A 195 2.95 -6.03 -40.92
CA THR A 195 3.61 -5.22 -39.90
C THR A 195 3.67 -5.91 -38.54
N GLN A 196 2.63 -6.64 -38.15
CA GLN A 196 2.67 -7.47 -36.94
C GLN A 196 3.70 -8.58 -37.06
N TYR A 197 3.77 -9.29 -38.20
CA TYR A 197 4.81 -10.29 -38.42
C TYR A 197 6.23 -9.72 -38.23
N GLU A 198 6.53 -8.58 -38.86
CA GLU A 198 7.84 -7.92 -38.71
C GLU A 198 8.11 -7.50 -37.26
N PHE A 199 7.10 -6.95 -36.57
CA PHE A 199 7.20 -6.59 -35.16
C PHE A 199 7.59 -7.80 -34.29
N PHE A 200 6.86 -8.92 -34.41
CA PHE A 200 7.10 -10.10 -33.57
C PHE A 200 8.45 -10.74 -33.88
N CYS A 201 8.86 -10.80 -35.16
CA CYS A 201 10.19 -11.30 -35.53
C CYS A 201 11.30 -10.45 -34.90
N GLU A 202 11.24 -9.13 -35.02
CA GLU A 202 12.28 -8.25 -34.45
C GLU A 202 12.28 -8.26 -32.92
N TRP A 203 11.11 -8.35 -32.29
CA TRP A 203 11.01 -8.52 -30.84
C TRP A 203 11.65 -9.83 -30.38
N GLU A 204 11.33 -10.95 -31.03
CA GLU A 204 11.91 -12.26 -30.71
C GLU A 204 13.45 -12.22 -30.82
N GLU A 205 13.99 -11.60 -31.87
CA GLU A 205 15.45 -11.45 -32.04
C GLU A 205 16.11 -10.57 -30.96
N LEU A 206 15.40 -9.56 -30.44
CA LEU A 206 15.88 -8.72 -29.35
C LEU A 206 15.79 -9.45 -28.00
N ALA A 207 14.68 -10.17 -27.76
CA ALA A 207 14.48 -10.97 -26.56
C ALA A 207 15.51 -12.10 -26.46
N GLU A 208 15.75 -12.84 -27.56
CA GLU A 208 16.80 -13.86 -27.62
C GLU A 208 18.19 -13.27 -27.36
N TYR A 209 18.45 -12.06 -27.85
CA TYR A 209 19.71 -11.36 -27.57
C TYR A 209 19.85 -11.01 -26.08
N ALA A 210 18.78 -10.52 -25.44
CA ALA A 210 18.74 -10.26 -24.01
C ALA A 210 18.97 -11.53 -23.19
N HIS A 211 18.30 -12.64 -23.54
CA HIS A 211 18.49 -13.94 -22.91
C HIS A 211 19.92 -14.47 -23.08
N GLY A 212 20.52 -14.30 -24.26
CA GLY A 212 21.92 -14.62 -24.53
C GLY A 212 22.92 -13.85 -23.65
N LYS A 213 22.49 -12.73 -23.07
CA LYS A 213 23.24 -11.90 -22.10
C LYS A 213 22.83 -12.15 -20.65
N GLY A 214 21.89 -13.06 -20.41
CA GLY A 214 21.36 -13.36 -19.08
C GLY A 214 20.42 -12.29 -18.53
N ILE A 215 19.75 -11.53 -19.40
CA ILE A 215 18.78 -10.50 -19.04
C ILE A 215 17.36 -11.04 -19.27
N GLU A 216 16.59 -11.14 -18.20
CA GLU A 216 15.15 -11.42 -18.25
C GLU A 216 14.37 -10.13 -18.61
N ILE A 217 13.29 -10.26 -19.37
CA ILE A 217 12.41 -9.15 -19.72
C ILE A 217 11.15 -9.22 -18.86
N ILE A 218 10.90 -8.13 -18.12
CA ILE A 218 9.70 -7.93 -17.33
C ILE A 218 8.76 -7.02 -18.13
N GLY A 219 7.67 -7.59 -18.61
CA GLY A 219 6.60 -6.85 -19.26
C GLY A 219 5.54 -6.37 -18.29
N ASP A 220 4.53 -5.71 -18.83
CA ASP A 220 3.46 -5.10 -18.08
C ASP A 220 2.12 -5.29 -18.82
N VAL A 221 1.08 -5.66 -18.08
CA VAL A 221 -0.26 -5.90 -18.59
C VAL A 221 -1.24 -5.01 -17.84
N PRO A 222 -1.79 -3.95 -18.50
CA PRO A 222 -2.86 -3.13 -17.95
C PRO A 222 -4.06 -3.99 -17.58
N ILE A 223 -4.73 -3.76 -16.45
CA ILE A 223 -5.93 -4.54 -16.15
C ILE A 223 -6.99 -4.35 -17.25
N TYR A 224 -7.31 -3.10 -17.62
CA TYR A 224 -8.39 -2.80 -18.56
C TYR A 224 -7.90 -2.74 -20.01
N ALA A 225 -8.74 -3.18 -20.94
CA ALA A 225 -8.63 -2.85 -22.36
C ALA A 225 -9.13 -1.42 -22.62
N ALA A 226 -8.71 -0.79 -23.71
CA ALA A 226 -9.25 0.52 -24.10
C ALA A 226 -10.66 0.39 -24.71
N TYR A 227 -11.48 1.45 -24.57
CA TYR A 227 -12.80 1.49 -25.22
C TYR A 227 -12.62 1.52 -26.75
N GLU A 228 -11.78 2.42 -27.26
CA GLU A 228 -11.41 2.53 -28.68
C GLU A 228 -10.38 1.46 -29.09
N SER A 229 -10.73 0.18 -28.93
CA SER A 229 -9.88 -0.96 -29.26
C SER A 229 -10.57 -1.99 -30.16
N ALA A 230 -9.76 -2.78 -30.86
CA ALA A 230 -10.22 -3.96 -31.58
C ALA A 230 -10.89 -4.96 -30.63
N ASP A 231 -10.38 -5.11 -29.40
CA ASP A 231 -10.94 -6.04 -28.41
C ASP A 231 -12.38 -5.67 -28.04
N CYS A 232 -12.65 -4.40 -27.71
CA CYS A 232 -13.99 -3.93 -27.34
C CYS A 232 -14.96 -3.95 -28.53
N TRP A 233 -14.47 -3.67 -29.74
CA TRP A 233 -15.29 -3.72 -30.95
C TRP A 233 -15.71 -5.15 -31.33
N VAL A 234 -14.80 -6.11 -31.23
CA VAL A 234 -15.02 -7.50 -31.62
C VAL A 234 -15.82 -8.26 -30.56
N HIS A 235 -15.55 -7.99 -29.29
CA HIS A 235 -16.10 -8.70 -28.14
C HIS A 235 -16.83 -7.77 -27.17
N PRO A 236 -17.89 -7.05 -27.60
CA PRO A 236 -18.63 -6.15 -26.72
C PRO A 236 -19.23 -6.87 -25.50
N GLU A 237 -19.51 -8.17 -25.60
CA GLU A 237 -20.02 -9.02 -24.53
C GLU A 237 -19.07 -9.20 -23.34
N LEU A 238 -17.78 -8.86 -23.48
CA LEU A 238 -16.80 -8.91 -22.41
C LEU A 238 -16.82 -7.67 -21.50
N PHE A 239 -17.62 -6.66 -21.85
CA PHE A 239 -17.61 -5.33 -21.24
C PHE A 239 -19.02 -4.89 -20.83
N GLN A 240 -19.09 -3.99 -19.85
CA GLN A 240 -20.33 -3.39 -19.38
C GLN A 240 -20.80 -2.26 -20.34
N LEU A 241 -21.43 -2.63 -21.45
CA LEU A 241 -21.92 -1.71 -22.47
C LEU A 241 -23.46 -1.66 -22.54
N ASP A 242 -24.01 -0.52 -22.96
CA ASP A 242 -25.43 -0.35 -23.26
C ASP A 242 -25.83 -0.94 -24.63
N GLU A 243 -27.12 -0.84 -24.99
CA GLU A 243 -27.64 -1.35 -26.28
C GLU A 243 -27.00 -0.67 -27.50
N GLU A 244 -26.51 0.56 -27.34
CA GLU A 244 -25.76 1.31 -28.36
C GLU A 244 -24.25 1.07 -28.29
N ARG A 245 -23.81 0.10 -27.48
CA ARG A 245 -22.41 -0.28 -27.23
C ARG A 245 -21.55 0.78 -26.55
N ARG A 246 -22.15 1.70 -25.80
CA ARG A 246 -21.42 2.71 -25.00
C ARG A 246 -21.18 2.20 -23.59
N PRO A 247 -20.08 2.59 -22.92
CA PRO A 247 -19.84 2.18 -21.54
C PRO A 247 -20.95 2.68 -20.63
N VAL A 248 -21.49 1.79 -19.79
CA VAL A 248 -22.43 2.17 -18.71
C VAL A 248 -21.66 2.86 -17.59
N ASN A 249 -20.55 2.24 -17.20
CA ASN A 249 -19.59 2.73 -16.23
C ASN A 249 -18.17 2.64 -16.81
N VAL A 250 -17.26 3.44 -16.27
CA VAL A 250 -15.85 3.49 -16.63
C VAL A 250 -14.96 3.29 -15.42
N SER A 251 -13.75 2.83 -15.67
CA SER A 251 -12.73 2.61 -14.64
C SER A 251 -12.17 3.89 -14.07
N GLY A 252 -11.76 3.82 -12.81
CA GLY A 252 -10.95 4.85 -12.17
C GLY A 252 -10.50 4.44 -10.77
N ALA A 253 -10.20 5.44 -9.95
CA ALA A 253 -9.88 5.30 -8.54
C ALA A 253 -10.62 6.36 -7.72
N PRO A 254 -11.03 6.04 -6.48
CA PRO A 254 -11.64 7.04 -5.60
C PRO A 254 -10.62 8.12 -5.19
N PRO A 255 -11.09 9.23 -4.59
CA PRO A 255 -10.22 10.16 -3.87
C PRO A 255 -9.29 9.47 -2.89
N ASP A 256 -8.03 9.88 -2.90
CA ASP A 256 -7.03 9.48 -1.92
C ASP A 256 -6.10 10.65 -1.53
N ALA A 257 -5.11 10.37 -0.69
CA ALA A 257 -4.17 11.40 -0.19
C ALA A 257 -3.28 12.00 -1.30
N PHE A 258 -3.14 11.34 -2.45
CA PHE A 258 -2.31 11.77 -3.58
C PHE A 258 -3.14 12.46 -4.67
N THR A 259 -4.39 12.02 -4.85
CA THR A 259 -5.36 12.60 -5.78
C THR A 259 -6.68 12.88 -5.04
N PRO A 260 -6.84 14.06 -4.41
CA PRO A 260 -8.02 14.41 -3.62
C PRO A 260 -9.34 14.38 -4.41
N GLU A 261 -9.27 14.51 -5.73
CA GLU A 261 -10.42 14.45 -6.63
C GLU A 261 -10.71 13.03 -7.15
N GLY A 262 -9.85 12.06 -6.85
CA GLY A 262 -9.83 10.73 -7.47
C GLY A 262 -9.39 10.77 -8.93
N GLN A 263 -9.45 9.62 -9.61
CA GLN A 263 -9.02 9.49 -11.01
C GLN A 263 -10.10 8.85 -11.86
N CYS A 264 -10.34 9.38 -13.05
CA CYS A 264 -11.20 8.75 -14.06
C CYS A 264 -10.32 8.36 -15.25
N TRP A 265 -10.06 7.06 -15.42
CA TRP A 265 -9.21 6.55 -16.51
C TRP A 265 -9.99 6.38 -17.81
N GLY A 266 -11.31 6.14 -17.70
CA GLY A 266 -12.21 6.13 -18.85
C GLY A 266 -12.30 4.80 -19.61
N ASN A 267 -11.56 3.76 -19.20
CA ASN A 267 -11.67 2.43 -19.80
C ASN A 267 -13.05 1.81 -19.49
N PRO A 268 -13.60 0.96 -20.38
CA PRO A 268 -14.81 0.22 -20.08
C PRO A 268 -14.53 -0.85 -19.02
N LEU A 269 -15.49 -1.07 -18.13
CA LEU A 269 -15.41 -2.12 -17.12
C LEU A 269 -15.75 -3.49 -17.71
N TYR A 270 -15.19 -4.55 -17.15
CA TYR A 270 -15.45 -5.92 -17.60
C TYR A 270 -16.81 -6.44 -17.09
N ASP A 271 -17.49 -7.22 -17.93
CA ASP A 271 -18.54 -8.13 -17.47
C ASP A 271 -17.89 -9.41 -16.94
N TRP A 272 -17.44 -9.36 -15.68
CA TRP A 272 -16.75 -10.48 -15.05
C TRP A 272 -17.59 -11.76 -14.95
N GLU A 273 -18.93 -11.66 -14.98
CA GLU A 273 -19.80 -12.82 -15.00
C GLU A 273 -19.74 -13.51 -16.37
N HIS A 274 -19.75 -12.75 -17.47
CA HIS A 274 -19.50 -13.30 -18.80
C HIS A 274 -18.13 -13.96 -18.89
N HIS A 275 -17.06 -13.29 -18.40
CA HIS A 275 -15.72 -13.88 -18.35
C HIS A 275 -15.71 -15.19 -17.56
N ARG A 276 -16.35 -15.24 -16.38
CA ARG A 276 -16.46 -16.46 -15.57
C ARG A 276 -17.18 -17.57 -16.33
N SER A 277 -18.30 -17.26 -16.98
CA SER A 277 -19.12 -18.25 -17.72
C SER A 277 -18.38 -18.89 -18.90
N THR A 278 -17.40 -18.20 -19.47
CA THR A 278 -16.56 -18.69 -20.58
C THR A 278 -15.24 -19.30 -20.11
N GLY A 279 -15.03 -19.40 -18.80
CA GLY A 279 -13.79 -19.89 -18.20
C GLY A 279 -12.61 -18.95 -18.40
N TYR A 280 -12.86 -17.64 -18.45
CA TYR A 280 -11.87 -16.58 -18.62
C TYR A 280 -11.04 -16.70 -19.91
N ARG A 281 -11.60 -17.32 -20.96
CA ARG A 281 -10.88 -17.67 -22.20
C ARG A 281 -10.13 -16.49 -22.82
N TRP A 282 -10.77 -15.32 -22.91
CA TRP A 282 -10.14 -14.12 -23.47
C TRP A 282 -8.93 -13.66 -22.66
N TRP A 283 -9.06 -13.61 -21.33
CA TRP A 283 -7.97 -13.27 -20.43
C TRP A 283 -6.81 -14.27 -20.50
N LEU A 284 -7.11 -15.58 -20.54
CA LEU A 284 -6.07 -16.60 -20.68
C LEU A 284 -5.37 -16.50 -22.04
N ALA A 285 -6.07 -16.18 -23.12
CA ALA A 285 -5.46 -15.91 -24.42
C ALA A 285 -4.55 -14.67 -24.37
N ARG A 286 -5.01 -13.59 -23.73
CA ARG A 286 -4.23 -12.36 -23.53
C ARG A 286 -2.94 -12.64 -22.75
N LEU A 287 -3.01 -13.39 -21.65
CA LEU A 287 -1.83 -13.76 -20.87
C LEU A 287 -0.89 -14.68 -21.65
N ARG A 288 -1.42 -15.64 -22.41
CA ARG A 288 -0.62 -16.51 -23.28
C ARG A 288 0.21 -15.68 -24.25
N GLN A 289 -0.42 -14.72 -24.92
CA GLN A 289 0.25 -13.81 -25.84
C GLN A 289 1.36 -13.01 -25.14
N ASN A 290 1.09 -12.47 -23.95
CA ASN A 290 2.10 -11.71 -23.21
C ASN A 290 3.27 -12.58 -22.70
N PHE A 291 3.04 -13.84 -22.35
CA PHE A 291 4.12 -14.78 -22.03
C PHE A 291 4.94 -15.23 -23.25
N HIS A 292 4.47 -14.98 -24.48
CA HIS A 292 5.32 -15.12 -25.67
C HIS A 292 6.31 -13.95 -25.76
N LEU A 293 5.92 -12.77 -25.25
CA LEU A 293 6.73 -11.56 -25.29
C LEU A 293 7.71 -11.46 -24.11
N PHE A 294 7.28 -11.88 -22.91
CA PHE A 294 7.97 -11.56 -21.65
C PHE A 294 8.25 -12.79 -20.79
N ASP A 295 9.30 -12.72 -19.97
CA ASP A 295 9.64 -13.77 -19.01
C ASP A 295 8.83 -13.64 -17.72
N VAL A 296 8.55 -12.40 -17.32
CA VAL A 296 7.75 -12.04 -16.13
C VAL A 296 6.74 -10.98 -16.53
N ILE A 297 5.52 -11.07 -15.99
CA ILE A 297 4.45 -10.09 -16.23
C ILE A 297 4.14 -9.35 -14.94
N ARG A 298 4.28 -8.02 -14.93
CA ARG A 298 3.61 -7.16 -13.96
C ARG A 298 2.13 -7.08 -14.34
N LEU A 299 1.26 -7.49 -13.42
CA LEU A 299 -0.18 -7.29 -13.55
C LEU A 299 -0.53 -5.96 -12.88
N ASP A 300 -0.84 -4.98 -13.73
CA ASP A 300 -1.25 -3.64 -13.31
C ASP A 300 -2.59 -3.67 -12.57
N HIS A 301 -2.75 -2.77 -11.60
CA HIS A 301 -3.97 -2.61 -10.80
C HIS A 301 -4.49 -3.92 -10.24
N MET A 302 -3.62 -4.70 -9.59
CA MET A 302 -3.94 -6.05 -9.11
C MET A 302 -5.16 -6.07 -8.20
N ARG A 303 -5.36 -5.00 -7.41
CA ARG A 303 -6.54 -4.84 -6.55
C ARG A 303 -7.87 -4.93 -7.33
N GLY A 304 -7.85 -4.56 -8.61
CA GLY A 304 -8.97 -4.61 -9.58
C GLY A 304 -9.60 -5.99 -9.74
N PHE A 305 -8.83 -7.06 -9.50
CA PHE A 305 -9.33 -8.42 -9.54
C PHE A 305 -10.11 -8.81 -8.28
N GLU A 306 -9.91 -8.15 -7.14
CA GLU A 306 -10.70 -8.39 -5.92
C GLU A 306 -11.97 -7.53 -5.91
N SER A 307 -11.79 -6.24 -6.13
CA SER A 307 -12.86 -5.27 -6.35
C SER A 307 -12.39 -4.24 -7.37
N TYR A 308 -13.24 -3.45 -8.00
CA TYR A 308 -12.81 -2.35 -8.88
C TYR A 308 -13.71 -1.15 -8.69
N TYR A 309 -13.17 0.04 -8.95
CA TYR A 309 -13.93 1.27 -8.80
C TYR A 309 -14.67 1.60 -10.09
N SER A 310 -15.98 1.69 -9.98
CA SER A 310 -16.94 1.85 -11.06
C SER A 310 -17.49 3.27 -11.03
N ILE A 311 -17.17 4.07 -12.05
CA ILE A 311 -17.59 5.46 -12.18
C ILE A 311 -18.68 5.55 -13.25
N PRO A 312 -19.84 6.18 -12.99
CA PRO A 312 -20.86 6.37 -14.02
C PRO A 312 -20.30 7.09 -15.26
N ALA A 313 -20.42 6.47 -16.43
CA ALA A 313 -19.87 7.03 -17.68
C ALA A 313 -20.51 8.38 -18.06
N ALA A 314 -21.74 8.63 -17.58
CA ALA A 314 -22.46 9.88 -17.79
C ALA A 314 -21.86 11.07 -17.04
N THR A 315 -21.24 10.86 -15.87
CA THR A 315 -20.63 11.94 -15.07
C THR A 315 -19.12 11.98 -15.22
N GLN A 316 -18.47 10.82 -15.40
CA GLN A 316 -17.01 10.66 -15.40
C GLN A 316 -16.34 11.32 -14.19
N ASN A 317 -17.10 11.49 -13.11
CA ASN A 317 -16.66 12.13 -11.89
C ASN A 317 -16.33 11.05 -10.86
N PRO A 318 -15.07 10.88 -10.45
CA PRO A 318 -14.68 9.84 -9.49
C PRO A 318 -15.44 9.87 -8.18
N LEU A 319 -15.97 11.04 -7.77
CA LEU A 319 -16.79 11.18 -6.56
C LEU A 319 -18.14 10.46 -6.62
N ASP A 320 -18.65 10.21 -7.83
CA ASP A 320 -19.92 9.50 -8.05
C ASP A 320 -19.73 7.98 -8.17
N GLY A 321 -18.49 7.50 -8.06
CA GLY A 321 -18.15 6.09 -8.21
C GLY A 321 -18.46 5.24 -6.99
N HIS A 322 -18.35 3.93 -7.16
CA HIS A 322 -18.51 2.95 -6.09
C HIS A 322 -17.66 1.70 -6.35
N TRP A 323 -17.40 0.92 -5.31
CA TRP A 323 -16.67 -0.34 -5.43
C TRP A 323 -17.60 -1.49 -5.89
N GLU A 324 -17.22 -2.18 -6.96
CA GLU A 324 -17.83 -3.42 -7.41
C GLU A 324 -16.88 -4.60 -7.16
N LYS A 325 -17.38 -5.84 -7.06
CA LYS A 325 -16.54 -7.03 -6.85
C LYS A 325 -15.98 -7.56 -8.16
N GLY A 326 -14.68 -7.86 -8.16
CA GLY A 326 -13.99 -8.56 -9.24
C GLY A 326 -14.11 -10.09 -9.12
N PRO A 327 -13.36 -10.84 -9.94
CA PRO A 327 -13.40 -12.30 -9.95
C PRO A 327 -12.72 -12.98 -8.75
N ASP A 328 -11.87 -12.27 -8.02
CA ASP A 328 -11.01 -12.77 -6.93
C ASP A 328 -10.20 -14.02 -7.37
N MET A 329 -9.89 -14.93 -6.45
CA MET A 329 -9.12 -16.15 -6.70
C MET A 329 -9.70 -17.10 -7.76
N ASP A 330 -10.98 -16.99 -8.15
CA ASP A 330 -11.54 -17.85 -9.21
C ASP A 330 -10.81 -17.67 -10.54
N PHE A 331 -10.47 -16.42 -10.88
CA PHE A 331 -9.63 -16.12 -12.04
C PHE A 331 -8.23 -16.70 -11.89
N PHE A 332 -7.57 -16.46 -10.76
CA PHE A 332 -6.17 -16.87 -10.55
C PHE A 332 -5.99 -18.38 -10.48
N HIS A 333 -7.00 -19.14 -10.02
CA HIS A 333 -6.96 -20.60 -10.12
C HIS A 333 -6.95 -21.10 -11.57
N GLN A 334 -7.58 -20.38 -12.51
CA GLN A 334 -7.51 -20.73 -13.93
C GLN A 334 -6.17 -20.32 -14.54
N VAL A 335 -5.63 -19.17 -14.13
CA VAL A 335 -4.28 -18.73 -14.51
C VAL A 335 -3.24 -19.75 -14.06
N GLU A 336 -3.29 -20.22 -12.81
CA GLU A 336 -2.36 -21.21 -12.27
C GLU A 336 -2.43 -22.56 -13.00
N ARG A 337 -3.65 -22.97 -13.41
CA ARG A 337 -3.85 -24.20 -14.19
C ARG A 337 -3.26 -24.13 -15.59
N GLU A 338 -3.43 -22.99 -16.26
CA GLU A 338 -2.94 -22.79 -17.64
C GLU A 338 -1.44 -22.50 -17.67
N PHE A 339 -0.93 -21.78 -16.68
CA PHE A 339 0.43 -21.25 -16.62
C PHE A 339 1.15 -21.65 -15.32
N PRO A 340 1.39 -22.95 -15.08
CA PRO A 340 2.07 -23.41 -13.88
C PRO A 340 3.51 -22.88 -13.86
N ALA A 341 3.93 -22.31 -12.73
CA ALA A 341 5.25 -21.71 -12.51
C ALA A 341 5.59 -20.46 -13.35
N SER A 342 4.57 -19.74 -13.83
CA SER A 342 4.77 -18.44 -14.48
C SER A 342 5.20 -17.34 -13.51
N GLY A 343 6.08 -16.46 -14.00
CA GLY A 343 6.53 -15.29 -13.24
C GLY A 343 5.53 -14.14 -13.34
N PHE A 344 4.89 -13.81 -12.23
CA PHE A 344 4.07 -12.60 -12.09
C PHE A 344 4.67 -11.63 -11.08
N ILE A 345 4.32 -10.36 -11.19
CA ILE A 345 4.50 -9.32 -10.17
C ILE A 345 3.14 -8.66 -9.97
N ALA A 346 2.68 -8.58 -8.72
CA ALA A 346 1.43 -7.89 -8.38
C ALA A 346 1.70 -6.40 -8.21
N GLU A 347 1.08 -5.56 -9.04
CA GLU A 347 0.97 -4.14 -8.78
C GLU A 347 -0.06 -3.90 -7.69
N ASP A 348 0.41 -3.74 -6.46
CA ASP A 348 -0.40 -3.63 -5.25
C ASP A 348 -0.26 -2.27 -4.59
N LEU A 349 -0.32 -1.17 -5.37
CA LEU A 349 -0.32 0.19 -4.85
C LEU A 349 -1.75 0.73 -4.67
N GLY A 350 -1.87 1.89 -4.01
CA GLY A 350 -3.15 2.58 -3.80
C GLY A 350 -3.93 2.07 -2.57
N PHE A 351 -5.27 2.12 -2.66
CA PHE A 351 -6.16 1.70 -1.58
C PHE A 351 -6.31 0.18 -1.52
N LEU A 352 -5.58 -0.45 -0.58
CA LEU A 352 -5.57 -1.89 -0.36
C LEU A 352 -6.42 -2.27 0.86
N THR A 353 -7.30 -3.24 0.68
CA THR A 353 -8.11 -3.85 1.75
C THR A 353 -7.48 -5.17 2.20
N GLU A 354 -7.88 -5.69 3.36
CA GLU A 354 -7.43 -7.02 3.81
C GLU A 354 -7.82 -8.14 2.82
N ASP A 355 -8.93 -7.98 2.09
CA ASP A 355 -9.34 -8.92 1.05
C ASP A 355 -8.33 -8.90 -0.13
N VAL A 356 -7.84 -7.72 -0.53
CA VAL A 356 -6.79 -7.58 -1.55
C VAL A 356 -5.48 -8.22 -1.07
N PHE A 357 -5.05 -7.95 0.17
CA PHE A 357 -3.86 -8.58 0.75
C PHE A 357 -4.00 -10.09 0.87
N ARG A 358 -5.20 -10.60 1.19
CA ARG A 358 -5.49 -12.04 1.18
C ARG A 358 -5.34 -12.61 -0.22
N MET A 359 -5.97 -12.00 -1.23
CA MET A 359 -5.89 -12.45 -2.63
C MET A 359 -4.44 -12.51 -3.09
N ILE A 360 -3.65 -11.44 -2.90
CA ILE A 360 -2.23 -11.41 -3.30
C ILE A 360 -1.41 -12.49 -2.57
N ARG A 361 -1.62 -12.68 -1.26
CA ARG A 361 -0.95 -13.75 -0.51
C ARG A 361 -1.33 -15.15 -1.02
N GLN A 362 -2.58 -15.33 -1.47
CA GLN A 362 -3.06 -16.60 -2.03
C GLN A 362 -2.55 -16.87 -3.44
N THR A 363 -2.35 -15.85 -4.28
CA THR A 363 -1.69 -16.03 -5.58
C THR A 363 -0.22 -16.36 -5.43
N GLY A 364 0.41 -15.90 -4.34
CA GLY A 364 1.85 -16.08 -4.11
C GLY A 364 2.71 -15.21 -5.03
N TYR A 365 2.13 -14.15 -5.61
CA TYR A 365 2.87 -13.21 -6.46
C TYR A 365 3.62 -12.18 -5.60
N PRO A 366 4.85 -11.78 -5.97
CA PRO A 366 5.57 -10.73 -5.27
C PRO A 366 4.88 -9.38 -5.49
N GLY A 367 4.60 -8.67 -4.39
CA GLY A 367 4.11 -7.29 -4.41
C GLY A 367 5.21 -6.25 -4.70
N MET A 368 4.84 -4.98 -4.72
CA MET A 368 5.71 -3.84 -5.02
C MET A 368 5.95 -2.96 -3.78
N LYS A 369 7.18 -2.44 -3.64
CA LYS A 369 7.53 -1.46 -2.61
C LYS A 369 8.15 -0.24 -3.26
N ILE A 370 7.55 0.94 -3.08
CA ILE A 370 7.99 2.20 -3.70
C ILE A 370 8.60 3.11 -2.65
N LEU A 371 9.91 3.34 -2.70
CA LEU A 371 10.61 4.11 -1.67
C LEU A 371 10.18 5.58 -1.61
N GLN A 372 9.78 6.19 -2.72
CA GLN A 372 9.26 7.57 -2.70
C GLN A 372 8.04 7.73 -1.78
N PHE A 373 7.25 6.66 -1.55
CA PHE A 373 6.12 6.68 -0.62
C PHE A 373 6.52 6.46 0.85
N ALA A 374 7.77 6.06 1.12
CA ALA A 374 8.26 5.72 2.46
C ALA A 374 8.38 6.93 3.40
N PHE A 375 8.42 8.14 2.85
CA PHE A 375 8.74 9.37 3.58
C PHE A 375 7.56 10.33 3.70
N ASP A 376 6.34 9.85 3.43
CA ASP A 376 5.10 10.63 3.53
C ASP A 376 4.47 10.63 4.92
N SER A 377 4.96 9.77 5.82
CA SER A 377 4.58 9.69 7.24
C SER A 377 5.83 9.42 8.09
N ASP A 378 5.68 9.06 9.36
CA ASP A 378 6.81 8.81 10.28
C ASP A 378 7.45 7.42 10.08
N GLU A 379 8.25 6.96 11.05
CA GLU A 379 8.92 5.65 11.04
C GLU A 379 7.97 4.43 11.03
N SER A 380 6.65 4.64 11.11
CA SER A 380 5.63 3.58 10.99
C SER A 380 5.28 3.25 9.54
N ASN A 381 5.77 4.02 8.57
CA ASN A 381 5.43 3.83 7.16
C ASN A 381 5.86 2.45 6.64
N LEU A 382 4.90 1.68 6.11
CA LEU A 382 5.12 0.32 5.60
C LEU A 382 6.00 0.26 4.34
N TYR A 383 6.22 1.39 3.68
CA TYR A 383 7.16 1.50 2.56
C TYR A 383 8.62 1.71 3.01
N LEU A 384 8.90 1.84 4.31
CA LEU A 384 10.28 1.85 4.81
C LEU A 384 10.87 0.42 4.78
N PRO A 385 12.11 0.24 4.28
CA PRO A 385 12.75 -1.08 4.15
C PRO A 385 12.78 -1.97 5.39
N ASP A 386 12.90 -1.40 6.58
CA ASP A 386 12.88 -2.13 7.85
C ASP A 386 11.46 -2.58 8.28
N ARG A 387 10.42 -2.08 7.60
CA ARG A 387 9.02 -2.43 7.83
C ARG A 387 8.45 -3.43 6.82
N TYR A 388 9.23 -3.86 5.84
CA TYR A 388 8.77 -4.84 4.86
C TYR A 388 8.42 -6.16 5.56
N ASP A 389 7.20 -6.62 5.28
CA ASP A 389 6.56 -7.81 5.83
C ASP A 389 7.05 -9.12 5.19
N THR A 390 7.66 -9.01 4.00
CA THR A 390 8.22 -10.14 3.26
C THR A 390 9.40 -9.71 2.38
N ASP A 391 10.32 -10.64 2.13
CA ASP A 391 11.40 -10.46 1.16
C ASP A 391 10.92 -10.76 -0.28
N HIS A 392 9.79 -11.46 -0.42
CA HIS A 392 9.17 -11.80 -1.71
C HIS A 392 8.42 -10.59 -2.28
N SER A 393 9.18 -9.60 -2.72
CA SER A 393 8.67 -8.34 -3.26
C SER A 393 9.68 -7.73 -4.23
N VAL A 394 9.21 -6.75 -5.00
CA VAL A 394 10.01 -5.95 -5.92
C VAL A 394 10.08 -4.51 -5.41
N VAL A 395 11.29 -4.04 -5.09
CA VAL A 395 11.50 -2.66 -4.65
C VAL A 395 11.83 -1.74 -5.83
N TYR A 396 11.33 -0.53 -5.77
CA TYR A 396 11.62 0.57 -6.68
C TYR A 396 11.96 1.82 -5.88
N THR A 397 12.74 2.73 -6.46
CA THR A 397 12.77 4.12 -5.99
C THR A 397 11.42 4.79 -6.31
N GLY A 398 11.08 4.83 -7.59
CA GLY A 398 9.79 5.22 -8.16
C GLY A 398 9.47 4.36 -9.39
N THR A 399 8.23 4.43 -9.87
CA THR A 399 7.77 3.81 -11.12
C THR A 399 7.72 4.82 -12.28
N HIS A 400 7.08 4.47 -13.39
CA HIS A 400 6.83 5.40 -14.50
C HIS A 400 5.77 6.48 -14.19
N ASP A 401 4.91 6.24 -13.19
CA ASP A 401 3.88 7.19 -12.72
C ASP A 401 4.40 8.19 -11.69
N ASN A 402 5.54 7.87 -11.08
CA ASN A 402 6.22 8.73 -10.14
C ASN A 402 7.04 9.80 -10.85
N ASP A 403 7.35 10.88 -10.14
CA ASP A 403 8.42 11.77 -10.58
C ASP A 403 9.78 11.05 -10.47
N THR A 404 10.82 11.56 -11.12
CA THR A 404 12.18 11.06 -10.88
C THR A 404 12.54 11.27 -9.41
N THR A 405 13.43 10.47 -8.85
CA THR A 405 13.79 10.61 -7.43
C THR A 405 14.41 11.99 -7.14
N LEU A 406 15.13 12.57 -8.09
CA LEU A 406 15.66 13.93 -7.97
C LEU A 406 14.55 14.99 -8.01
N GLY A 407 13.58 14.85 -8.93
CA GLY A 407 12.41 15.74 -9.04
C GLY A 407 11.52 15.67 -7.80
N TRP A 408 11.18 14.45 -7.37
CA TRP A 408 10.47 14.18 -6.13
C TRP A 408 11.17 14.80 -4.93
N TYR A 409 12.47 14.54 -4.72
CA TYR A 409 13.19 15.06 -3.55
C TYR A 409 13.20 16.60 -3.52
N ARG A 410 13.30 17.25 -4.69
CA ARG A 410 13.21 18.72 -4.79
C ARG A 410 11.83 19.28 -4.49
N SER A 411 10.76 18.50 -4.69
CA SER A 411 9.38 18.96 -4.52
C SER A 411 8.81 18.71 -3.12
N ILE A 412 9.36 17.75 -2.37
CA ILE A 412 8.93 17.48 -0.99
C ILE A 412 9.42 18.55 -0.02
N ALA A 413 8.64 18.79 1.04
CA ALA A 413 8.96 19.77 2.07
C ALA A 413 10.24 19.44 2.86
N ASP A 414 10.91 20.45 3.40
CA ASP A 414 12.16 20.36 4.16
C ASP A 414 12.14 19.29 5.25
N TYR A 415 11.04 19.15 6.00
CA TYR A 415 10.94 18.12 7.04
C TYR A 415 10.98 16.71 6.45
N LYS A 416 10.39 16.46 5.27
CA LYS A 416 10.50 15.17 4.58
C LYS A 416 11.92 14.94 4.08
N GLN A 417 12.59 15.98 3.57
CA GLN A 417 14.00 15.89 3.15
C GLN A 417 14.94 15.56 4.33
N ARG A 418 14.69 16.16 5.50
CA ARG A 418 15.39 15.80 6.75
C ARG A 418 15.11 14.35 7.15
N PHE A 419 13.86 13.88 6.99
CA PHE A 419 13.52 12.49 7.31
C PHE A 419 14.24 11.50 6.39
N VAL A 420 14.26 11.76 5.09
CA VAL A 420 15.07 11.02 4.11
C VAL A 420 16.53 11.00 4.55
N THR A 421 17.10 12.17 4.87
CA THR A 421 18.51 12.27 5.29
C THR A 421 18.80 11.44 6.53
N TRP A 422 17.97 11.57 7.56
CA TRP A 422 18.12 10.82 8.80
C TRP A 422 18.05 9.31 8.55
N TYR A 423 17.03 8.86 7.82
CA TYR A 423 16.81 7.44 7.57
C TYR A 423 17.93 6.82 6.73
N LEU A 424 18.42 7.55 5.72
CA LEU A 424 19.57 7.13 4.92
C LEU A 424 20.83 6.98 5.77
N LYS A 425 21.14 7.95 6.64
CA LYS A 425 22.28 7.88 7.57
C LYS A 425 22.13 6.74 8.57
N LYS A 426 20.93 6.53 9.12
CA LYS A 426 20.61 5.40 10.03
C LYS A 426 20.86 4.05 9.35
N THR A 427 20.44 3.90 8.10
CA THR A 427 20.40 2.60 7.41
C THR A 427 21.72 2.28 6.71
N LEU A 428 22.33 3.25 6.03
CA LEU A 428 23.51 3.05 5.20
C LEU A 428 24.81 3.48 5.89
N GLY A 429 24.74 4.24 6.99
CA GLY A 429 25.90 4.86 7.61
C GLY A 429 26.44 6.01 6.77
N THR A 430 27.69 5.88 6.29
CA THR A 430 28.33 6.89 5.42
C THR A 430 27.87 6.72 3.98
N LEU A 431 27.20 7.75 3.44
CA LEU A 431 26.78 7.79 2.03
C LEU A 431 27.99 7.77 1.10
N THR A 432 27.94 6.97 0.03
CA THR A 432 29.11 6.79 -0.87
C THR A 432 29.20 7.81 -2.00
N GLY A 433 28.20 8.69 -2.15
CA GLY A 433 28.25 9.86 -3.05
C GLY A 433 28.24 9.50 -4.54
N PHE A 434 27.33 8.62 -4.97
CA PHE A 434 27.11 8.34 -6.39
C PHE A 434 26.62 9.61 -7.10
N ARG A 435 27.47 10.16 -7.97
CA ARG A 435 27.09 11.22 -8.92
C ARG A 435 26.90 10.56 -10.29
N GLY A 436 25.79 10.85 -10.99
CA GLY A 436 25.47 10.35 -12.34
C GLY A 436 26.53 10.73 -13.38
N SER A 437 26.31 10.46 -14.68
CA SER A 437 27.20 11.01 -15.72
C SER A 437 27.25 12.53 -15.58
N GLU A 438 28.46 13.12 -15.44
CA GLU A 438 28.63 14.58 -15.38
C GLU A 438 28.16 15.20 -16.71
N VAL A 439 26.87 15.50 -16.80
CA VAL A 439 26.33 16.45 -17.76
C VAL A 439 25.85 17.64 -16.93
N GLN A 440 26.63 18.71 -16.98
CA GLN A 440 26.23 20.00 -16.44
C GLN A 440 25.06 20.54 -17.28
N ALA A 441 23.83 20.23 -16.88
CA ALA A 441 22.67 20.96 -17.35
C ALA A 441 22.40 22.11 -16.37
N GLU A 442 22.88 23.31 -16.69
CA GLU A 442 22.32 24.53 -16.11
C GLU A 442 20.87 24.66 -16.61
N ALA A 443 19.90 24.34 -15.75
CA ALA A 443 18.48 24.51 -16.09
C ALA A 443 18.13 26.00 -16.18
N PRO A 444 17.42 26.46 -17.23
CA PRO A 444 16.90 27.81 -17.29
C PRO A 444 15.77 27.97 -16.27
N ALA A 445 15.72 29.12 -15.59
CA ALA A 445 14.64 29.46 -14.68
C ALA A 445 13.29 29.45 -15.43
N CYS A 446 12.34 28.60 -15.01
CA CYS A 446 10.96 28.67 -15.49
C CYS A 446 10.31 29.99 -15.02
N PRO A 447 9.61 30.72 -15.91
CA PRO A 447 8.81 31.87 -15.53
C PRO A 447 7.53 31.41 -14.82
N GLY A 448 7.17 32.11 -13.75
CA GLY A 448 6.21 31.67 -12.74
C GLY A 448 4.87 31.14 -13.23
N SER A 449 4.51 29.97 -12.71
CA SER A 449 3.12 29.54 -12.51
C SER A 449 2.83 29.67 -11.01
N GLY A 450 1.87 30.55 -10.68
CA GLY A 450 1.36 30.66 -9.31
C GLY A 450 0.53 29.43 -8.97
N ALA A 451 1.08 28.53 -8.16
CA ALA A 451 0.31 27.61 -7.35
C ALA A 451 -0.11 28.33 -6.04
N PRO A 452 -1.31 28.10 -5.50
CA PRO A 452 -1.66 28.63 -4.19
C PRO A 452 -0.81 27.92 -3.14
N ALA A 453 -0.08 28.69 -2.33
CA ALA A 453 0.65 28.17 -1.18
C ALA A 453 -0.33 27.54 -0.18
N ALA A 454 -0.37 26.21 -0.17
CA ALA A 454 -1.02 25.41 0.85
C ALA A 454 0.09 24.70 1.65
N ASP A 455 0.61 25.35 2.69
CA ASP A 455 1.59 24.77 3.60
C ASP A 455 1.17 24.94 5.07
N GLY A 456 0.27 24.05 5.49
CA GLY A 456 -0.04 23.79 6.89
C GLY A 456 0.47 22.42 7.32
N THR A 457 1.72 22.08 7.01
CA THR A 457 2.34 20.80 7.42
C THR A 457 3.19 21.00 8.68
N THR A 458 2.84 20.27 9.73
CA THR A 458 3.59 20.20 10.99
C THR A 458 4.98 19.64 10.80
N GLU A 459 6.00 20.34 11.31
CA GLU A 459 7.35 19.82 11.43
C GLU A 459 7.40 18.69 12.47
N ILE A 460 7.72 17.48 12.02
CA ILE A 460 8.10 16.33 12.85
C ILE A 460 9.42 16.72 13.57
N PRO A 461 9.59 16.45 14.88
CA PRO A 461 10.85 16.67 15.58
C PRO A 461 11.84 15.59 15.13
N LEU A 462 12.39 15.77 13.94
CA LEU A 462 13.52 15.02 13.44
C LEU A 462 14.77 15.53 14.16
N PRO A 463 15.76 14.68 14.46
CA PRO A 463 17.05 15.16 14.91
C PRO A 463 17.56 16.22 13.93
N ASP A 464 18.25 17.24 14.43
CA ASP A 464 18.74 18.35 13.64
C ASP A 464 19.82 17.84 12.65
N VAL A 465 19.34 17.29 11.53
CA VAL A 465 20.15 16.74 10.45
C VAL A 465 20.10 17.69 9.28
N GLU A 466 21.29 18.04 8.80
CA GLU A 466 21.44 18.85 7.61
C GLU A 466 20.79 18.15 6.41
N ILE A 467 19.95 18.89 5.68
CA ILE A 467 19.32 18.43 4.43
C ILE A 467 20.41 18.07 3.43
N LEU A 468 20.35 16.87 2.86
CA LEU A 468 21.28 16.45 1.81
C LEU A 468 21.07 17.28 0.55
N GLU A 469 22.17 17.58 -0.13
CA GLU A 469 22.13 18.03 -1.51
C GLU A 469 21.33 17.02 -2.36
N PRO A 470 20.50 17.46 -3.32
CA PRO A 470 19.62 16.57 -4.08
C PRO A 470 20.34 15.37 -4.75
N ALA A 471 21.58 15.57 -5.20
CA ALA A 471 22.38 14.49 -5.80
C ALA A 471 22.80 13.42 -4.76
N ASP A 472 23.09 13.83 -3.52
CA ASP A 472 23.44 12.90 -2.44
C ASP A 472 22.20 12.15 -1.92
N ALA A 473 21.04 12.81 -1.91
CA ALA A 473 19.76 12.17 -1.62
C ALA A 473 19.40 11.11 -2.67
N LEU A 474 19.53 11.44 -3.96
CA LEU A 474 19.37 10.48 -5.06
C LEU A 474 20.30 9.27 -4.90
N SER A 475 21.59 9.51 -4.67
CA SER A 475 22.57 8.43 -4.41
C SER A 475 22.11 7.55 -3.25
N GLY A 476 21.71 8.17 -2.14
CA GLY A 476 21.26 7.45 -0.96
C GLY A 476 20.02 6.60 -1.22
N MET A 477 19.05 7.12 -1.98
CA MET A 477 17.83 6.38 -2.34
C MET A 477 18.12 5.17 -3.24
N ILE A 478 19.02 5.31 -4.21
CA ILE A 478 19.50 4.19 -5.05
C ILE A 478 20.18 3.11 -4.19
N GLU A 479 21.10 3.52 -3.30
CA GLU A 479 21.79 2.60 -2.39
C GLU A 479 20.81 1.94 -1.42
N LEU A 480 19.81 2.68 -0.91
CA LEU A 480 18.78 2.16 -0.03
C LEU A 480 17.97 1.06 -0.73
N ALA A 481 17.50 1.30 -1.97
CA ALA A 481 16.78 0.31 -2.77
C ALA A 481 17.61 -0.98 -2.97
N LEU A 482 18.88 -0.83 -3.35
CA LEU A 482 19.79 -1.95 -3.53
C LEU A 482 20.05 -2.71 -2.22
N SER A 483 20.06 -2.01 -1.07
CA SER A 483 20.33 -2.61 0.24
C SER A 483 19.16 -3.42 0.82
N THR A 484 17.91 -3.13 0.40
CA THR A 484 16.69 -3.77 0.93
C THR A 484 16.72 -5.30 0.85
N ARG A 485 15.94 -6.02 1.66
CA ARG A 485 15.87 -7.49 1.60
C ARG A 485 15.08 -8.06 0.41
N CYS A 486 14.34 -7.22 -0.32
CA CYS A 486 13.54 -7.62 -1.49
C CYS A 486 14.34 -8.46 -2.50
N GLU A 487 13.71 -9.54 -2.99
CA GLU A 487 14.25 -10.44 -4.00
C GLU A 487 14.67 -9.70 -5.27
N THR A 488 13.88 -8.74 -5.73
CA THR A 488 14.17 -7.95 -6.94
C THR A 488 14.20 -6.46 -6.62
N CYS A 489 15.14 -5.74 -7.22
CA CYS A 489 15.24 -4.27 -7.14
C CYS A 489 15.26 -3.70 -8.55
N ILE A 490 14.30 -2.85 -8.91
CA ILE A 490 14.20 -2.26 -10.24
C ILE A 490 14.19 -0.75 -10.11
N LEU A 491 15.14 -0.10 -10.79
CA LEU A 491 15.31 1.35 -10.70
C LEU A 491 15.06 2.00 -12.07
N PRO A 492 14.33 3.12 -12.16
CA PRO A 492 14.18 3.87 -13.41
C PRO A 492 15.52 4.33 -13.96
N MET A 493 15.68 4.32 -15.28
CA MET A 493 16.90 4.81 -15.93
C MET A 493 17.18 6.28 -15.59
N GLN A 494 16.13 7.11 -15.41
CA GLN A 494 16.25 8.52 -15.06
C GLN A 494 17.01 8.74 -13.75
N ASP A 495 16.83 7.84 -12.77
CA ASP A 495 17.51 7.93 -11.48
C ASP A 495 19.01 7.61 -11.63
N TRP A 496 19.35 6.63 -12.46
CA TRP A 496 20.76 6.34 -12.79
C TRP A 496 21.46 7.48 -13.53
N LEU A 497 20.71 8.21 -14.36
CA LEU A 497 21.19 9.37 -15.09
C LEU A 497 21.24 10.64 -14.22
N GLY A 498 20.51 10.68 -13.10
CA GLY A 498 20.40 11.83 -12.22
C GLY A 498 19.58 12.98 -12.82
N LEU A 499 18.50 12.65 -13.53
CA LEU A 499 17.61 13.62 -14.16
C LEU A 499 16.49 14.06 -13.22
N GLY A 500 16.00 15.30 -13.38
CA GLY A 500 14.88 15.88 -12.63
C GLY A 500 13.52 15.64 -13.29
N SER A 501 12.51 16.41 -12.88
CA SER A 501 11.12 16.26 -13.32
C SER A 501 10.91 16.45 -14.82
N GLU A 502 11.85 17.09 -15.53
CA GLU A 502 11.85 17.15 -16.99
C GLU A 502 11.87 15.77 -17.65
N ALA A 503 12.39 14.76 -16.95
CA ALA A 503 12.50 13.38 -17.40
C ALA A 503 11.37 12.45 -16.92
N ARG A 504 10.33 13.01 -16.29
CA ARG A 504 9.14 12.25 -15.88
C ARG A 504 8.43 11.63 -17.08
N ILE A 505 8.11 10.32 -16.97
CA ILE A 505 7.42 9.56 -18.01
C ILE A 505 5.93 9.88 -18.02
N ASN A 506 5.26 9.74 -16.88
CA ASN A 506 3.83 9.96 -16.75
C ASN A 506 3.49 10.77 -15.50
N LEU A 507 2.54 11.68 -15.63
CA LEU A 507 1.83 12.32 -14.53
C LEU A 507 0.38 11.82 -14.56
N PRO A 508 -0.01 10.92 -13.64
CA PRO A 508 -1.37 10.42 -13.54
C PRO A 508 -2.38 11.57 -13.41
N GLY A 509 -3.54 11.42 -14.07
CA GLY A 509 -4.61 12.41 -14.07
C GLY A 509 -4.47 13.52 -15.13
N THR A 510 -3.36 13.62 -15.87
CA THR A 510 -3.22 14.56 -16.99
C THR A 510 -3.37 13.88 -18.36
N PRO A 511 -4.15 14.45 -19.29
CA PRO A 511 -4.41 13.83 -20.60
C PRO A 511 -3.29 14.03 -21.63
N GLU A 512 -2.39 15.00 -21.42
CA GLU A 512 -1.36 15.42 -22.37
C GLU A 512 0.02 15.55 -21.71
N GLY A 513 1.08 15.56 -22.51
CA GLY A 513 2.47 15.76 -22.07
C GLY A 513 3.21 14.52 -21.54
N ASN A 514 2.52 13.38 -21.50
CA ASN A 514 3.03 12.10 -20.99
C ASN A 514 3.68 11.25 -22.09
N TRP A 515 4.41 10.21 -21.68
CA TRP A 515 5.00 9.16 -22.55
C TRP A 515 5.99 9.67 -23.60
N GLY A 516 6.48 10.91 -23.44
CA GLY A 516 7.33 11.59 -24.42
C GLY A 516 8.80 11.68 -24.05
N TRP A 517 9.20 11.27 -22.84
CA TRP A 517 10.62 11.32 -22.45
C TRP A 517 11.45 10.24 -23.17
N GLN A 518 12.64 10.62 -23.64
CA GLN A 518 13.60 9.72 -24.28
C GLN A 518 15.01 9.93 -23.73
N MET A 519 15.72 8.83 -23.49
CA MET A 519 17.12 8.84 -23.08
C MET A 519 18.01 9.36 -24.22
N GLN A 520 18.91 10.28 -23.90
CA GLN A 520 19.85 10.84 -24.86
C GLN A 520 20.87 9.79 -25.33
N ALA A 521 21.28 9.88 -26.60
CA ALA A 521 22.28 9.00 -27.16
C ALA A 521 23.62 9.12 -26.39
N GLY A 522 24.17 7.98 -25.97
CA GLY A 522 25.42 7.94 -25.21
C GLY A 522 25.30 8.22 -23.70
N ALA A 523 24.10 8.52 -23.18
CA ALA A 523 23.90 8.76 -21.74
C ALA A 523 24.22 7.52 -20.88
N PHE A 524 23.89 6.31 -21.36
CA PHE A 524 24.30 5.06 -20.72
C PHE A 524 25.67 4.57 -21.22
N ASP A 525 26.72 5.28 -20.83
CA ASP A 525 28.09 4.95 -21.21
C ASP A 525 28.73 3.83 -20.36
N GLU A 526 29.95 3.44 -20.72
CA GLU A 526 30.72 2.40 -19.99
C GLU A 526 31.06 2.82 -18.56
N SER A 527 31.27 4.11 -18.34
CA SER A 527 31.59 4.66 -17.03
C SER A 527 30.40 4.50 -16.08
N LEU A 528 29.19 4.86 -16.53
CA LEU A 528 27.96 4.66 -15.80
C LEU A 528 27.69 3.18 -15.57
N ALA A 529 27.78 2.33 -16.61
CA ALA A 529 27.60 0.89 -16.45
C ALA A 529 28.55 0.30 -15.39
N LYS A 530 29.82 0.70 -15.40
CA LYS A 530 30.79 0.25 -14.38
C LYS A 530 30.43 0.73 -12.97
N ARG A 531 29.95 1.96 -12.81
CA ARG A 531 29.50 2.48 -11.50
C ARG A 531 28.27 1.71 -10.99
N ILE A 532 27.29 1.46 -11.86
CA ILE A 532 26.12 0.63 -11.54
C ILE A 532 26.56 -0.78 -11.13
N ALA A 533 27.51 -1.39 -11.86
CA ALA A 533 28.03 -2.72 -11.54
C ALA A 533 28.73 -2.79 -10.18
N ILE A 534 29.45 -1.73 -9.78
CA ILE A 534 30.10 -1.63 -8.47
C ILE A 534 29.05 -1.60 -7.36
N LEU A 535 28.01 -0.77 -7.49
CA LEU A 535 26.93 -0.69 -6.50
C LEU A 535 26.11 -1.99 -6.43
N THR A 536 25.75 -2.54 -7.59
CA THR A 536 25.02 -3.81 -7.69
C THR A 536 25.82 -4.96 -7.05
N GLY A 537 27.15 -4.97 -7.25
CA GLY A 537 28.06 -5.90 -6.59
C GLY A 537 28.18 -5.68 -5.08
N LYS A 538 28.31 -4.43 -4.63
CA LYS A 538 28.39 -4.04 -3.21
C LYS A 538 27.22 -4.61 -2.41
N TYR A 539 26.01 -4.58 -2.98
CA TYR A 539 24.78 -5.05 -2.31
C TYR A 539 24.38 -6.49 -2.66
N GLY A 540 25.29 -7.28 -3.24
CA GLY A 540 25.07 -8.71 -3.49
C GLY A 540 23.94 -9.01 -4.48
N ARG A 541 23.68 -8.11 -5.43
CA ARG A 541 22.64 -8.25 -6.47
C ARG A 541 23.20 -8.61 -7.85
N LYS A 542 24.53 -8.74 -7.97
CA LYS A 542 25.18 -9.12 -9.22
C LYS A 542 24.97 -10.61 -9.51
N PRO A 543 24.65 -11.02 -10.76
CA PRO A 543 24.56 -12.42 -11.14
C PRO A 543 25.84 -13.19 -10.80
N SER A 544 25.71 -14.38 -10.22
CA SER A 544 26.84 -15.26 -9.97
C SER A 544 27.36 -15.87 -11.28
N PRO A 545 28.68 -15.94 -11.51
CA PRO A 545 29.20 -16.58 -12.71
C PRO A 545 29.00 -18.11 -12.66
N CYS A 546 28.14 -18.62 -13.55
CA CYS A 546 27.93 -20.01 -14.03
C CYS A 546 26.96 -20.95 -13.28
N SER A 547 25.88 -21.37 -13.95
CA SER A 547 25.77 -22.63 -14.72
C SER A 547 24.41 -22.75 -15.44
N GLY A 548 24.40 -22.87 -16.78
CA GLY A 548 23.30 -23.42 -17.59
C GLY A 548 21.94 -22.69 -17.56
N THR A 549 21.54 -22.13 -18.70
CA THR A 549 20.16 -21.71 -18.99
C THR A 549 19.18 -22.88 -18.74
N PRO A 550 18.06 -22.71 -18.01
CA PRO A 550 16.90 -23.56 -18.22
C PRO A 550 16.29 -23.16 -19.57
N SER A 551 16.43 -23.99 -20.60
CA SER A 551 15.75 -23.78 -21.87
C SER A 551 14.24 -23.88 -21.66
N LYS A 552 13.48 -22.95 -22.25
CA LYS A 552 12.02 -23.03 -22.41
C LYS A 552 11.61 -24.46 -22.79
N ILE A 553 10.74 -25.08 -22.01
CA ILE A 553 10.04 -26.32 -22.40
C ILE A 553 9.01 -25.90 -23.46
N PRO A 554 9.06 -26.42 -24.70
CA PRO A 554 7.99 -26.16 -25.66
C PRO A 554 6.74 -26.93 -25.24
N CYS A 555 5.61 -26.24 -25.19
CA CYS A 555 4.30 -26.85 -25.07
C CYS A 555 4.00 -27.63 -26.36
N GLY A 556 3.98 -28.97 -26.33
CA GLY A 556 3.58 -29.78 -27.48
C GLY A 556 3.84 -31.29 -27.36
N GLU A 557 2.74 -32.04 -27.43
CA GLU A 557 2.60 -33.47 -27.78
C GLU A 557 2.71 -34.55 -26.67
N ARG A 558 1.59 -35.27 -26.53
CA ARG A 558 1.41 -36.50 -25.73
C ARG A 558 2.12 -37.67 -26.40
N ALA A 559 2.72 -38.54 -25.59
CA ALA A 559 2.82 -39.97 -25.91
C ALA A 559 2.67 -40.78 -24.61
N ASP A 560 1.78 -41.76 -24.68
CA ASP A 560 1.53 -42.78 -23.66
C ASP A 560 2.80 -43.60 -23.37
N ASP A 561 3.03 -44.00 -22.11
CA ASP A 561 3.35 -45.41 -21.76
C ASP A 561 3.48 -45.62 -20.24
N GLU A 562 3.08 -46.83 -19.86
CA GLU A 562 2.81 -47.33 -18.52
C GLU A 562 4.08 -47.60 -17.65
N ALA A 563 3.89 -47.52 -16.31
CA ALA A 563 4.11 -48.62 -15.34
C ALA A 563 4.96 -48.31 -14.08
N SER A 564 4.28 -48.46 -12.93
CA SER A 564 4.75 -49.05 -11.63
C SER A 564 5.73 -48.22 -10.78
N SER A 565 5.66 -48.04 -9.46
CA SER A 565 4.87 -48.51 -8.29
C SER A 565 5.33 -47.66 -7.06
N PRO A 566 4.93 -47.88 -5.79
CA PRO A 566 3.81 -47.23 -5.12
C PRO A 566 4.18 -46.26 -3.98
N CYS A 567 3.26 -45.31 -3.77
CA CYS A 567 2.80 -44.72 -2.51
C CYS A 567 3.44 -45.17 -1.18
N SER A 568 3.95 -44.19 -0.42
CA SER A 568 3.95 -44.22 1.06
C SER A 568 3.15 -43.03 1.59
N GLU A 569 1.90 -43.33 1.95
CA GLU A 569 1.11 -42.83 3.09
C GLU A 569 1.24 -41.34 3.49
N ARG A 570 0.22 -40.55 3.11
CA ARG A 570 -0.23 -39.37 3.86
C ARG A 570 -1.14 -39.84 5.00
N PRO A 571 -1.08 -39.26 6.21
CA PRO A 571 -2.12 -39.48 7.20
C PRO A 571 -3.39 -38.71 6.79
N SER A 572 -4.49 -39.44 6.85
CA SER A 572 -5.87 -39.00 6.64
C SER A 572 -6.29 -37.90 7.63
N ALA A 573 -7.12 -36.98 7.11
CA ALA A 573 -8.01 -36.15 7.91
C ALA A 573 -8.98 -37.05 8.70
N ASP A 574 -8.93 -36.95 10.03
CA ASP A 574 -10.09 -36.84 10.93
C ASP A 574 -9.63 -37.05 12.38
N GLY A 575 -9.70 -35.98 13.16
CA GLY A 575 -9.34 -36.00 14.57
C GLY A 575 -9.43 -34.60 15.18
N LYS A 576 -10.63 -34.22 15.62
CA LYS A 576 -10.83 -33.03 16.45
C LYS A 576 -9.93 -33.13 17.69
N GLY A 577 -8.93 -32.28 17.74
CA GLY A 577 -8.00 -32.11 18.85
C GLY A 577 -7.17 -30.86 18.60
N THR A 578 -7.79 -29.69 18.74
CA THR A 578 -7.10 -28.39 18.71
C THR A 578 -6.05 -28.36 19.82
N ASP A 579 -4.77 -28.28 19.45
CA ASP A 579 -3.67 -28.11 20.39
C ASP A 579 -3.79 -26.72 21.04
N LEU A 580 -4.32 -26.67 22.26
CA LEU A 580 -4.58 -25.45 23.06
C LEU A 580 -3.29 -24.73 23.50
N ARG A 581 -2.11 -25.17 23.07
CA ARG A 581 -0.80 -24.70 23.55
C ARG A 581 -0.20 -23.51 22.80
N PHE A 582 -0.88 -23.00 21.77
CA PHE A 582 -0.40 -21.86 20.96
C PHE A 582 -1.42 -20.72 20.75
N ARG A 583 -2.56 -20.70 21.48
CA ARG A 583 -3.44 -19.52 21.45
C ARG A 583 -2.85 -18.42 22.34
N ARG A 584 -2.60 -17.23 21.76
CA ARG A 584 -2.23 -16.02 22.51
C ARG A 584 -3.35 -15.72 23.52
N PRO A 585 -3.03 -15.38 24.78
CA PRO A 585 -4.05 -15.05 25.78
C PRO A 585 -4.77 -13.76 25.36
N GLY A 586 -6.11 -13.79 25.37
CA GLY A 586 -6.93 -12.63 25.04
C GLY A 586 -7.37 -11.82 26.26
N ALA A 587 -7.66 -10.54 26.07
CA ALA A 587 -8.19 -9.65 27.11
C ALA A 587 -9.41 -8.86 26.61
N LEU A 588 -10.45 -8.74 27.43
CA LEU A 588 -11.58 -7.85 27.18
C LEU A 588 -11.21 -6.46 27.71
N VAL A 589 -11.27 -5.45 26.84
CA VAL A 589 -11.01 -4.04 27.20
C VAL A 589 -12.31 -3.28 27.07
N LEU A 590 -12.93 -2.98 28.21
CA LEU A 590 -14.23 -2.34 28.32
C LEU A 590 -14.08 -0.89 28.82
N GLY A 591 -14.89 0.02 28.32
CA GLY A 591 -14.84 1.42 28.75
C GLY A 591 -15.35 2.39 27.71
N CYS A 592 -14.86 3.63 27.78
CA CYS A 592 -15.25 4.68 26.86
C CYS A 592 -14.49 4.58 25.54
N LEU A 593 -15.21 4.87 24.45
CA LEU A 593 -14.70 5.04 23.10
C LEU A 593 -15.01 6.46 22.64
N SER A 594 -14.03 7.19 22.14
CA SER A 594 -14.21 8.53 21.60
C SER A 594 -13.29 8.80 20.42
N ILE A 595 -13.59 9.85 19.67
CA ILE A 595 -12.60 10.52 18.82
C ILE A 595 -11.98 11.65 19.62
N ASP A 596 -10.66 11.65 19.73
CA ASP A 596 -9.93 12.74 20.36
C ASP A 596 -9.47 13.72 19.28
N ILE A 597 -9.92 14.97 19.41
CA ILE A 597 -9.51 16.10 18.58
C ILE A 597 -8.51 16.89 19.42
N CYS A 598 -7.28 16.98 18.95
CA CYS A 598 -6.16 17.59 19.66
C CYS A 598 -5.72 18.87 18.91
N PRO A 599 -6.24 20.06 19.24
CA PRO A 599 -5.82 21.30 18.61
C PRO A 599 -4.38 21.65 19.01
N ARG A 600 -3.58 22.08 18.03
CA ARG A 600 -2.19 22.52 18.28
C ARG A 600 -2.11 24.02 18.47
N PHE A 601 -1.54 24.45 19.59
CA PHE A 601 -1.44 25.86 19.99
C PHE A 601 -0.07 26.47 19.67
N VAL A 602 -0.05 27.79 19.44
CA VAL A 602 1.20 28.57 19.46
C VAL A 602 1.42 29.09 20.88
N THR A 603 2.43 28.56 21.57
CA THR A 603 2.70 28.83 22.99
C THR A 603 4.04 29.52 23.18
N ARG A 604 4.17 30.79 22.78
CA ARG A 604 5.40 31.56 23.08
C ARG A 604 5.40 32.05 24.53
N GLY A 605 5.89 31.20 25.44
CA GLY A 605 6.13 31.57 26.85
C GLY A 605 4.88 31.70 27.71
N ALA A 606 3.79 31.02 27.33
CA ALA A 606 2.58 30.93 28.13
C ALA A 606 2.87 30.24 29.47
N LYS A 607 2.30 30.77 30.56
CA LYS A 607 2.41 30.20 31.91
C LYS A 607 1.09 29.67 32.42
N ASP A 608 -0.02 30.16 31.89
CA ASP A 608 -1.38 29.75 32.24
C ASP A 608 -2.25 29.58 30.99
N PHE A 609 -3.34 28.79 31.09
CA PHE A 609 -4.29 28.60 29.98
C PHE A 609 -4.87 29.92 29.46
N SER A 610 -5.03 30.93 30.34
CA SER A 610 -5.52 32.25 29.97
C SER A 610 -4.59 33.03 29.04
N ASP A 611 -3.30 32.68 28.98
CA ASP A 611 -2.35 33.26 28.03
C ASP A 611 -2.57 32.75 26.61
N VAL A 612 -3.22 31.58 26.47
CA VAL A 612 -3.44 30.86 25.20
C VAL A 612 -4.90 31.00 24.73
N ILE A 613 -5.85 30.85 25.65
CA ILE A 613 -7.30 30.90 25.39
C ILE A 613 -7.90 31.93 26.35
N HIS A 614 -8.36 33.07 25.82
CA HIS A 614 -8.95 34.15 26.61
C HIS A 614 -10.40 34.46 26.18
N PRO A 615 -11.29 34.80 27.12
CA PRO A 615 -12.68 35.13 26.82
C PRO A 615 -12.84 36.25 25.78
N GLY A 616 -13.72 36.05 24.81
CA GLY A 616 -14.02 37.04 23.76
C GLY A 616 -12.97 37.18 22.65
N GLY A 617 -11.87 36.42 22.73
CA GLY A 617 -10.83 36.34 21.70
C GLY A 617 -11.05 35.19 20.71
N ILE A 618 -10.44 35.30 19.53
CA ILE A 618 -10.31 34.19 18.57
C ILE A 618 -8.85 33.72 18.61
N THR A 619 -8.61 32.53 19.14
CA THR A 619 -7.28 31.91 19.17
C THR A 619 -7.06 31.12 17.88
N ARG A 620 -6.02 31.47 17.12
CA ARG A 620 -5.61 30.69 15.95
C ARG A 620 -4.87 29.44 16.40
N ILE A 621 -5.39 28.27 16.01
CA ILE A 621 -4.71 26.98 16.14
C ILE A 621 -3.90 26.67 14.88
N LEU A 622 -2.80 25.92 15.03
CA LEU A 622 -1.89 25.52 13.94
C LEU A 622 -2.43 24.35 13.11
N GLY A 623 -3.45 23.67 13.61
CA GLY A 623 -4.05 22.46 13.04
C GLY A 623 -4.69 21.62 14.15
N ASN A 624 -5.22 20.47 13.79
CA ASN A 624 -5.75 19.47 14.71
C ASN A 624 -5.23 18.08 14.34
N ASP A 625 -4.85 17.31 15.34
CA ASP A 625 -4.65 15.88 15.19
C ASP A 625 -5.95 15.18 15.62
N ILE A 626 -6.38 14.17 14.85
CA ILE A 626 -7.59 13.39 15.14
C ILE A 626 -7.16 11.94 15.37
N CYS A 627 -7.36 11.47 16.59
CA CYS A 627 -6.87 10.17 17.05
C CYS A 627 -8.01 9.34 17.65
N PRO A 628 -7.90 8.00 17.66
CA PRO A 628 -8.79 7.18 18.47
C PRO A 628 -8.54 7.50 19.95
N GLY A 629 -9.62 7.68 20.69
CA GLY A 629 -9.60 8.13 22.08
C GLY A 629 -10.47 7.28 23.00
N GLY A 630 -10.36 7.56 24.30
CA GLY A 630 -10.99 6.78 25.36
C GLY A 630 -10.15 5.57 25.80
N SER A 631 -10.47 5.08 27.00
CA SER A 631 -9.71 4.00 27.65
C SER A 631 -9.65 2.74 26.81
N VAL A 632 -10.72 2.42 26.07
CA VAL A 632 -10.78 1.22 25.22
C VAL A 632 -9.80 1.32 24.07
N ALA A 633 -9.74 2.47 23.39
CA ALA A 633 -8.82 2.68 22.29
C ALA A 633 -7.37 2.64 22.78
N ASN A 634 -7.07 3.42 23.82
CA ASN A 634 -5.71 3.58 24.33
C ASN A 634 -5.15 2.27 24.88
N THR A 635 -5.85 1.63 25.81
CA THR A 635 -5.42 0.37 26.43
C THR A 635 -5.45 -0.77 25.41
N GLY A 636 -6.46 -0.82 24.53
CA GLY A 636 -6.61 -1.87 23.54
C GLY A 636 -5.49 -1.88 22.50
N ILE A 637 -5.22 -0.73 21.88
CA ILE A 637 -4.13 -0.59 20.89
C ILE A 637 -2.77 -0.90 21.55
N ALA A 638 -2.55 -0.40 22.77
CA ALA A 638 -1.33 -0.71 23.53
C ALA A 638 -1.19 -2.21 23.84
N MET A 639 -2.24 -2.89 24.29
CA MET A 639 -2.22 -4.34 24.52
C MET A 639 -1.87 -5.13 23.26
N LYS A 640 -2.41 -4.72 22.11
CA LYS A 640 -2.10 -5.33 20.81
C LYS A 640 -0.61 -5.21 20.48
N LEU A 641 -0.05 -4.02 20.68
CA LEU A 641 1.39 -3.75 20.49
C LEU A 641 2.25 -4.64 21.38
N PHE A 642 1.83 -4.85 22.64
CA PHE A 642 2.56 -5.67 23.62
C PHE A 642 2.36 -7.18 23.45
N GLY A 643 1.62 -7.62 22.42
CA GLY A 643 1.46 -9.02 22.04
C GLY A 643 0.29 -9.75 22.71
N VAL A 644 -0.68 -9.03 23.27
CA VAL A 644 -1.94 -9.57 23.80
C VAL A 644 -3.08 -9.18 22.86
N ASP A 645 -3.94 -10.12 22.49
CA ASP A 645 -5.05 -9.84 21.58
C ASP A 645 -6.24 -9.24 22.36
N PRO A 646 -6.60 -7.96 22.15
CA PRO A 646 -7.69 -7.33 22.86
C PRO A 646 -9.03 -7.58 22.15
N VAL A 647 -10.11 -7.66 22.93
CA VAL A 647 -11.48 -7.50 22.44
C VAL A 647 -11.99 -6.18 23.01
N LEU A 648 -12.15 -5.20 22.13
CA LEU A 648 -12.60 -3.85 22.44
C LEU A 648 -14.12 -3.87 22.66
N CYS A 649 -14.54 -3.50 23.85
CA CYS A 649 -15.93 -3.45 24.28
C CYS A 649 -16.31 -2.00 24.58
N GLY A 650 -17.35 -1.52 23.91
CA GLY A 650 -17.84 -0.15 24.07
C GLY A 650 -18.95 0.13 23.07
N LYS A 651 -19.41 1.39 23.02
CA LYS A 651 -20.51 1.78 22.15
C LYS A 651 -20.15 3.00 21.32
N ILE A 652 -20.51 2.96 20.05
CA ILE A 652 -20.34 4.07 19.10
C ILE A 652 -21.66 4.33 18.38
N GLY A 653 -21.81 5.54 17.83
CA GLY A 653 -22.95 5.88 16.97
C GLY A 653 -22.80 5.32 15.57
N GLN A 654 -23.91 5.14 14.86
CA GLN A 654 -23.92 4.91 13.40
C GLN A 654 -23.82 6.24 12.65
N ASP A 655 -22.74 6.97 12.89
CA ASP A 655 -22.44 8.26 12.28
C ASP A 655 -21.02 8.27 11.67
N ASP A 656 -20.65 9.40 11.06
CA ASP A 656 -19.34 9.55 10.42
C ASP A 656 -18.20 9.40 11.44
N PHE A 657 -18.43 9.85 12.68
CA PHE A 657 -17.48 9.71 13.78
C PHE A 657 -17.32 8.25 14.20
N GLY A 658 -18.41 7.48 14.25
CA GLY A 658 -18.36 6.05 14.54
C GLY A 658 -17.63 5.28 13.45
N SER A 659 -17.90 5.62 12.19
CA SER A 659 -17.21 5.03 11.03
C SER A 659 -15.71 5.37 11.05
N MET A 660 -15.36 6.62 11.34
CA MET A 660 -13.98 7.07 11.46
C MET A 660 -13.25 6.37 12.61
N LEU A 661 -13.87 6.28 13.78
CA LEU A 661 -13.31 5.62 14.95
C LEU A 661 -13.08 4.13 14.70
N LYS A 662 -14.04 3.42 14.07
CA LYS A 662 -13.83 2.01 13.66
C LYS A 662 -12.62 1.85 12.77
N ASN A 663 -12.45 2.73 11.77
CA ASN A 663 -11.32 2.66 10.86
C ASN A 663 -9.99 2.87 11.59
N MET A 664 -9.94 3.81 12.55
CA MET A 664 -8.76 4.04 13.40
C MET A 664 -8.46 2.82 14.28
N LEU A 665 -9.47 2.24 14.93
CA LEU A 665 -9.32 1.05 15.77
C LEU A 665 -8.91 -0.20 14.97
N ILE A 666 -9.39 -0.36 13.73
CA ILE A 666 -8.98 -1.44 12.83
C ILE A 666 -7.48 -1.33 12.51
N ARG A 667 -6.97 -0.12 12.27
CA ARG A 667 -5.54 0.11 12.02
C ARG A 667 -4.69 -0.17 13.26
N GLY A 668 -5.15 0.24 14.45
CA GLY A 668 -4.37 0.12 15.69
C GLY A 668 -4.45 -1.24 16.38
N ALA A 669 -5.62 -1.88 16.41
CA ALA A 669 -5.86 -3.13 17.15
C ALA A 669 -6.24 -4.32 16.25
N GLY A 670 -6.57 -4.09 14.97
CA GLY A 670 -7.05 -5.12 14.04
C GLY A 670 -8.57 -5.31 14.09
N LYS A 671 -9.17 -5.76 12.98
CA LYS A 671 -10.63 -5.91 12.82
C LYS A 671 -11.27 -6.86 13.83
N ASP A 672 -10.60 -7.97 14.13
CA ASP A 672 -11.13 -8.98 15.08
C ASP A 672 -11.30 -8.42 16.49
N SER A 673 -10.50 -7.42 16.85
CA SER A 673 -10.55 -6.75 18.14
C SER A 673 -11.83 -5.92 18.31
N LEU A 674 -12.52 -5.52 17.24
CA LEU A 674 -13.75 -4.73 17.32
C LEU A 674 -15.00 -5.57 17.62
N ALA A 675 -14.86 -6.88 17.80
CA ALA A 675 -16.00 -7.80 17.96
C ALA A 675 -16.92 -7.46 19.15
N GLY A 676 -16.43 -6.74 20.16
CA GLY A 676 -17.19 -6.29 21.32
C GLY A 676 -17.80 -4.89 21.21
N ILE A 677 -17.61 -4.18 20.10
CA ILE A 677 -18.17 -2.84 19.88
C ILE A 677 -19.63 -2.94 19.45
N VAL A 678 -20.48 -2.13 20.06
CA VAL A 678 -21.90 -2.00 19.75
C VAL A 678 -22.13 -0.70 18.99
N GLU A 679 -22.85 -0.78 17.87
CA GLU A 679 -23.21 0.36 17.05
C GLU A 679 -24.67 0.76 17.31
N ASP A 680 -24.92 2.03 17.62
CA ASP A 680 -26.24 2.55 17.95
C ASP A 680 -26.67 3.64 16.96
N SER A 681 -27.77 3.42 16.25
CA SER A 681 -28.33 4.40 15.33
C SER A 681 -29.00 5.60 16.03
N ALA A 682 -29.27 5.51 17.33
CA ALA A 682 -29.97 6.53 18.11
C ALA A 682 -29.04 7.40 18.97
N ALA A 683 -27.76 7.06 19.06
CA ALA A 683 -26.76 7.81 19.82
C ALA A 683 -25.64 8.32 18.90
N ALA A 684 -25.11 9.50 19.18
CA ALA A 684 -23.94 10.03 18.48
C ALA A 684 -22.65 9.45 19.06
N THR A 685 -21.64 9.22 18.23
CA THR A 685 -20.31 8.79 18.70
C THR A 685 -19.70 9.88 19.59
N ALA A 686 -19.07 9.45 20.68
CA ALA A 686 -18.42 10.36 21.62
C ALA A 686 -17.19 11.02 21.01
N TYR A 687 -16.85 12.21 21.48
CA TYR A 687 -15.62 12.89 21.10
C TYR A 687 -15.06 13.72 22.25
N SER A 688 -13.76 13.94 22.24
CA SER A 688 -13.05 14.77 23.22
C SER A 688 -12.29 15.88 22.50
N LEU A 689 -12.23 17.07 23.09
CA LEU A 689 -11.28 18.11 22.73
C LEU A 689 -10.14 18.08 23.76
N ILE A 690 -8.94 17.74 23.31
CA ILE A 690 -7.74 17.67 24.15
C ILE A 690 -6.98 18.99 24.03
N LEU A 691 -7.13 19.86 25.02
CA LEU A 691 -6.46 21.15 25.07
C LEU A 691 -5.13 20.98 25.83
N ALA A 692 -4.05 20.77 25.09
CA ALA A 692 -2.71 20.58 25.66
C ALA A 692 -1.70 21.59 25.09
N PRO A 693 -1.71 22.87 25.53
CA PRO A 693 -0.70 23.84 25.15
C PRO A 693 0.67 23.44 25.73
N GLU A 694 1.75 23.61 24.96
CA GLU A 694 3.09 23.23 25.39
C GLU A 694 3.51 23.90 26.72
N GLY A 695 3.97 23.10 27.68
CA GLY A 695 4.40 23.57 29.00
C GLY A 695 3.27 23.73 30.03
N LEU A 696 2.02 23.46 29.65
CA LEU A 696 0.86 23.40 30.54
C LEU A 696 0.30 21.97 30.60
N ASP A 697 -0.27 21.58 31.74
CA ASP A 697 -1.01 20.32 31.83
C ASP A 697 -2.28 20.41 30.97
N ARG A 698 -2.75 19.27 30.47
CA ARG A 698 -3.87 19.18 29.53
C ARG A 698 -5.22 19.43 30.23
N ALA A 699 -6.16 20.02 29.49
CA ALA A 699 -7.58 20.03 29.83
C ALA A 699 -8.35 19.20 28.80
N ILE A 700 -9.25 18.34 29.26
CA ILE A 700 -10.06 17.46 28.40
C ILE A 700 -11.51 17.90 28.49
N LEU A 701 -12.09 18.27 27.35
CA LEU A 701 -13.52 18.54 27.23
C LEU A 701 -14.17 17.39 26.48
N GLN A 702 -15.05 16.64 27.14
CA GLN A 702 -15.63 15.44 26.56
C GLN A 702 -17.13 15.61 26.31
N ASN A 703 -17.58 15.14 25.15
CA ASN A 703 -18.97 14.77 24.92
C ASN A 703 -19.08 13.24 25.02
N PRO A 704 -19.81 12.70 26.02
CA PRO A 704 -19.84 11.26 26.28
C PRO A 704 -20.57 10.45 25.19
N GLY A 705 -21.47 11.08 24.41
CA GLY A 705 -22.17 10.45 23.29
C GLY A 705 -22.76 9.07 23.63
N ALA A 706 -22.50 8.09 22.76
CA ALA A 706 -22.97 6.71 22.88
C ALA A 706 -22.48 5.98 24.14
N ASN A 707 -21.41 6.45 24.80
CA ASN A 707 -20.92 5.84 26.04
C ASN A 707 -21.95 5.91 27.18
N ASP A 708 -22.77 6.97 27.22
CA ASP A 708 -23.84 7.12 28.21
C ASP A 708 -25.00 6.14 28.00
N ALA A 709 -25.15 5.62 26.79
CA ALA A 709 -26.18 4.66 26.42
C ALA A 709 -25.69 3.20 26.47
N TYR A 710 -24.43 2.95 26.84
CA TYR A 710 -23.90 1.59 26.96
C TYR A 710 -24.36 0.95 28.26
N MET A 711 -24.92 -0.26 28.17
CA MET A 711 -25.48 -1.00 29.30
C MET A 711 -24.73 -2.31 29.52
N GLU A 712 -24.75 -2.84 30.74
CA GLU A 712 -24.11 -4.11 31.04
C GLU A 712 -24.68 -5.23 30.15
N SER A 713 -25.97 -5.20 29.82
CA SER A 713 -26.65 -6.23 29.01
C SER A 713 -26.07 -6.39 27.62
N GLU A 714 -25.40 -5.37 27.10
CA GLU A 714 -24.79 -5.35 25.77
C GLU A 714 -23.40 -6.03 25.74
N LEU A 715 -22.84 -6.36 26.91
CA LEU A 715 -21.61 -7.13 27.02
C LEU A 715 -21.89 -8.62 26.86
N ASP A 716 -21.39 -9.24 25.78
CA ASP A 716 -21.51 -10.68 25.53
C ASP A 716 -20.22 -11.42 25.86
N LEU A 717 -20.08 -11.85 27.11
CA LEU A 717 -18.89 -12.57 27.60
C LEU A 717 -18.78 -13.99 27.04
N GLU A 718 -19.89 -14.62 26.65
CA GLU A 718 -19.89 -16.02 26.19
C GLU A 718 -19.28 -16.14 24.79
N ARG A 719 -19.31 -15.05 24.02
CA ARG A 719 -18.68 -14.95 22.70
C ARG A 719 -17.15 -14.99 22.73
N PHE A 720 -16.53 -14.78 23.89
CA PHE A 720 -15.07 -14.64 24.03
C PHE A 720 -14.45 -15.63 25.05
N PRO A 721 -14.56 -16.96 24.83
CA PRO A 721 -14.12 -17.98 25.80
C PRO A 721 -12.60 -18.07 25.98
N ASP A 722 -11.83 -17.49 25.05
CA ASP A 722 -10.36 -17.47 25.08
C ASP A 722 -9.80 -16.31 25.91
N CYS A 723 -10.64 -15.34 26.29
CA CYS A 723 -10.22 -14.25 27.16
C CYS A 723 -9.99 -14.75 28.59
N ARG A 724 -8.97 -14.21 29.26
CA ARG A 724 -8.62 -14.54 30.65
C ARG A 724 -8.73 -13.35 31.61
N LEU A 725 -8.80 -12.14 31.06
CA LEU A 725 -8.87 -10.89 31.79
C LEU A 725 -9.95 -9.99 31.20
N MET A 726 -10.68 -9.29 32.05
CA MET A 726 -11.48 -8.12 31.68
C MET A 726 -10.93 -6.89 32.40
N HIS A 727 -10.53 -5.88 31.62
CA HIS A 727 -10.19 -4.55 32.11
C HIS A 727 -11.34 -3.59 31.83
N PHE A 728 -11.78 -2.83 32.84
CA PHE A 728 -12.76 -1.75 32.69
C PHE A 728 -12.08 -0.41 32.99
N GLY A 729 -11.88 0.42 31.97
CA GLY A 729 -11.33 1.77 32.10
C GLY A 729 -12.38 2.88 32.03
N HIS A 730 -12.20 3.92 32.85
CA HIS A 730 -12.97 5.16 32.85
C HIS A 730 -14.51 5.04 33.03
N PRO A 731 -15.05 4.18 33.92
CA PRO A 731 -16.49 4.14 34.20
C PRO A 731 -17.12 5.47 34.66
N PRO A 732 -16.43 6.42 35.31
CA PRO A 732 -17.02 7.74 35.62
C PRO A 732 -17.49 8.54 34.38
N THR A 733 -17.04 8.20 33.18
CA THR A 733 -17.48 8.85 31.92
C THR A 733 -18.69 8.17 31.27
N MET A 734 -19.26 7.15 31.92
CA MET A 734 -20.31 6.31 31.37
C MET A 734 -21.48 6.24 32.35
N ARG A 735 -22.52 7.03 32.10
CA ARG A 735 -23.65 7.26 33.03
C ARG A 735 -24.17 6.03 33.77
N HIS A 736 -24.50 5.00 33.02
CA HIS A 736 -25.11 3.78 33.54
C HIS A 736 -24.24 3.03 34.57
N PHE A 737 -22.94 3.30 34.61
CA PHE A 737 -21.98 2.60 35.46
C PHE A 737 -21.65 3.32 36.77
N TYR A 738 -21.91 4.63 36.89
CA TYR A 738 -21.79 5.34 38.17
C TYR A 738 -23.13 5.56 38.87
N GLU A 739 -24.22 5.71 38.12
CA GLU A 739 -25.55 5.94 38.70
C GLU A 739 -26.02 4.78 39.59
N ASN A 740 -27.00 5.08 40.45
CA ASN A 740 -27.65 4.09 41.30
C ASN A 740 -26.67 3.33 42.20
N ALA A 741 -25.66 4.03 42.74
CA ALA A 741 -24.58 3.45 43.54
C ALA A 741 -23.75 2.39 42.79
N GLY A 742 -23.55 2.60 41.48
CA GLY A 742 -22.69 1.77 40.63
C GLY A 742 -23.27 0.39 40.30
N ARG A 743 -24.60 0.23 40.29
CA ARG A 743 -25.25 -1.07 40.05
C ARG A 743 -24.84 -1.71 38.72
N GLY A 744 -24.78 -0.93 37.65
CA GLY A 744 -24.33 -1.41 36.33
C GLY A 744 -22.88 -1.92 36.38
N LEU A 745 -22.00 -1.16 37.03
CA LEU A 745 -20.59 -1.52 37.20
C LEU A 745 -20.43 -2.82 38.00
N VAL A 746 -21.13 -2.94 39.13
CA VAL A 746 -21.15 -4.18 39.95
C VAL A 746 -21.68 -5.36 39.14
N SER A 747 -22.69 -5.15 38.29
CA SER A 747 -23.26 -6.20 37.43
C SER A 747 -22.23 -6.73 36.43
N VAL A 748 -21.49 -5.85 35.76
CA VAL A 748 -20.40 -6.23 34.84
C VAL A 748 -19.34 -7.08 35.54
N PHE A 749 -18.82 -6.65 36.68
CA PHE A 749 -17.78 -7.39 37.40
C PHE A 749 -18.28 -8.74 37.93
N ARG A 750 -19.53 -8.84 38.39
CA ARG A 750 -20.14 -10.13 38.76
C ARG A 750 -20.22 -11.10 37.58
N ARG A 751 -20.58 -10.59 36.40
CA ARG A 751 -20.67 -11.40 35.18
C ARG A 751 -19.29 -11.86 34.73
N ALA A 752 -18.29 -10.99 34.76
CA ALA A 752 -16.91 -11.34 34.44
C ALA A 752 -16.37 -12.46 35.34
N ARG A 753 -16.57 -12.36 36.67
CA ARG A 753 -16.15 -13.41 37.60
C ARG A 753 -16.88 -14.72 37.38
N ARG A 754 -18.18 -14.70 37.08
CA ARG A 754 -18.96 -15.91 36.74
C ARG A 754 -18.47 -16.57 35.45
N ALA A 755 -17.99 -15.78 34.49
CA ALA A 755 -17.37 -16.25 33.27
C ALA A 755 -15.92 -16.75 33.48
N GLY A 756 -15.41 -16.71 34.72
CA GLY A 756 -14.07 -17.19 35.06
C GLY A 756 -12.94 -16.22 34.75
N LEU A 757 -13.24 -14.95 34.46
CA LEU A 757 -12.23 -13.94 34.14
C LEU A 757 -11.58 -13.37 35.41
N ALA A 758 -10.29 -13.06 35.32
CA ALA A 758 -9.68 -12.06 36.19
C ALA A 758 -10.21 -10.67 35.83
N THR A 759 -10.23 -9.77 36.80
CA THR A 759 -10.87 -8.45 36.64
C THR A 759 -9.94 -7.31 37.01
N SER A 760 -9.95 -6.26 36.20
CA SER A 760 -9.17 -5.05 36.40
C SER A 760 -10.06 -3.81 36.27
N LEU A 761 -9.87 -2.82 37.14
CA LEU A 761 -10.64 -1.58 37.16
C LEU A 761 -9.69 -0.38 37.21
N ASP A 762 -9.84 0.53 36.24
CA ASP A 762 -9.30 1.88 36.30
C ASP A 762 -10.42 2.91 36.49
N LEU A 763 -10.05 4.11 36.92
CA LEU A 763 -10.91 5.25 37.11
C LEU A 763 -10.43 6.41 36.25
N CYS A 764 -11.16 7.52 36.29
CA CYS A 764 -10.72 8.78 35.73
C CYS A 764 -11.24 9.93 36.59
N ALA A 765 -10.51 11.04 36.59
CA ALA A 765 -11.00 12.26 37.21
C ALA A 765 -12.21 12.81 36.42
N VAL A 766 -13.20 13.31 37.14
CA VAL A 766 -14.39 13.94 36.57
C VAL A 766 -14.62 15.32 37.17
N ASP A 767 -15.32 16.18 36.44
CA ASP A 767 -15.74 17.49 36.94
C ASP A 767 -16.58 17.31 38.22
N PRO A 768 -16.18 17.91 39.36
CA PRO A 768 -16.95 17.82 40.61
C PRO A 768 -18.40 18.29 40.50
N ASP A 769 -18.70 19.17 39.55
CA ASP A 769 -20.04 19.70 39.33
C ASP A 769 -20.89 18.84 38.38
N SER A 770 -20.29 17.84 37.71
CA SER A 770 -20.99 16.88 36.85
C SER A 770 -21.85 15.89 37.63
N ASP A 771 -22.75 15.18 36.94
CA ASP A 771 -23.57 14.13 37.57
C ASP A 771 -22.68 13.05 38.22
N ALA A 772 -21.64 12.60 37.53
CA ALA A 772 -20.66 11.65 38.08
C ALA A 772 -19.93 12.21 39.32
N GLY A 773 -19.56 13.49 39.33
CA GLY A 773 -18.86 14.12 40.45
C GLY A 773 -19.71 14.26 41.73
N ARG A 774 -21.03 14.24 41.59
CA ARG A 774 -21.98 14.35 42.72
C ARG A 774 -22.35 13.02 43.35
N GLU A 775 -22.00 11.90 42.71
CA GLU A 775 -22.27 10.56 43.24
C GLU A 775 -21.43 10.22 44.48
N ASP A 776 -21.91 9.25 45.24
CA ASP A 776 -21.20 8.70 46.40
C ASP A 776 -20.18 7.64 45.96
N TRP A 777 -19.01 8.11 45.54
CA TRP A 777 -17.93 7.25 45.07
C TRP A 777 -17.39 6.29 46.14
N GLU A 778 -17.41 6.67 47.42
CA GLU A 778 -17.03 5.76 48.50
C GLU A 778 -17.98 4.55 48.55
N MET A 779 -19.30 4.80 48.43
CA MET A 779 -20.30 3.72 48.33
C MET A 779 -20.15 2.90 47.04
N ILE A 780 -19.92 3.53 45.88
CA ILE A 780 -19.69 2.82 44.60
C ILE A 780 -18.48 1.89 44.71
N LEU A 781 -17.36 2.41 45.22
CA LEU A 781 -16.12 1.65 45.42
C LEU A 781 -16.32 0.52 46.42
N THR A 782 -17.00 0.76 47.54
CA THR A 782 -17.39 -0.28 48.52
C THR A 782 -18.15 -1.43 47.85
N ASN A 783 -19.01 -1.13 46.88
CA ASN A 783 -19.82 -2.13 46.20
C ASN A 783 -19.05 -2.94 45.14
N VAL A 784 -18.13 -2.30 44.41
CA VAL A 784 -17.43 -2.94 43.26
C VAL A 784 -16.09 -3.55 43.65
N LEU A 785 -15.28 -2.92 44.51
CA LEU A 785 -13.90 -3.35 44.78
C LEU A 785 -13.76 -4.79 45.30
N PRO A 786 -14.70 -5.37 46.08
CA PRO A 786 -14.66 -6.79 46.44
C PRO A 786 -14.71 -7.75 45.23
N LEU A 787 -15.09 -7.25 44.07
CA LEU A 787 -15.16 -7.99 42.81
C LEU A 787 -13.97 -7.70 41.87
N VAL A 788 -13.05 -6.82 42.25
CA VAL A 788 -11.90 -6.38 41.44
C VAL A 788 -10.63 -7.10 41.90
N ASP A 789 -9.98 -7.80 40.98
CA ASP A 789 -8.71 -8.49 41.25
C ASP A 789 -7.52 -7.50 41.17
N PHE A 790 -7.54 -6.55 40.23
CA PHE A 790 -6.53 -5.52 40.03
C PHE A 790 -7.14 -4.12 39.94
N PHE A 791 -7.00 -3.32 41.00
CA PHE A 791 -7.46 -1.94 41.04
C PHE A 791 -6.29 -1.00 40.73
N VAL A 792 -6.38 -0.28 39.61
CA VAL A 792 -5.21 0.40 39.01
C VAL A 792 -5.37 1.92 38.84
N PRO A 793 -5.89 2.70 39.82
CA PRO A 793 -6.26 4.11 39.64
C PRO A 793 -5.07 5.08 39.70
N SER A 794 -5.28 6.35 39.35
CA SER A 794 -4.34 7.43 39.66
C SER A 794 -4.50 7.94 41.10
N ILE A 795 -3.44 8.57 41.63
CA ILE A 795 -3.46 9.13 42.98
C ILE A 795 -4.52 10.22 43.13
N ASP A 796 -4.70 11.08 42.13
CA ASP A 796 -5.61 12.21 42.19
C ASP A 796 -7.08 11.76 42.10
N GLU A 797 -7.36 10.72 41.31
CA GLU A 797 -8.66 10.04 41.31
C GLU A 797 -9.05 9.53 42.71
N LEU A 798 -8.14 8.82 43.38
CA LEU A 798 -8.43 8.26 44.70
C LEU A 798 -8.59 9.32 45.77
N ARG A 799 -7.73 10.35 45.76
CA ARG A 799 -7.85 11.49 46.68
C ARG A 799 -9.22 12.15 46.57
N TYR A 800 -9.71 12.30 45.35
CA TYR A 800 -11.03 12.84 45.08
C TYR A 800 -12.14 11.87 45.53
N MET A 801 -12.14 10.64 45.02
CA MET A 801 -13.23 9.67 45.23
C MET A 801 -13.38 9.23 46.69
N LEU A 802 -12.28 9.09 47.42
CA LEU A 802 -12.29 8.76 48.85
C LEU A 802 -12.34 10.00 49.76
N ARG A 803 -12.35 11.20 49.18
CA ARG A 803 -12.34 12.49 49.91
C ARG A 803 -11.14 12.62 50.86
N MET A 804 -9.97 12.17 50.40
CA MET A 804 -8.70 12.13 51.14
C MET A 804 -7.62 12.99 50.44
N PRO A 805 -7.76 14.33 50.34
CA PRO A 805 -6.95 15.18 49.46
C PRO A 805 -5.44 15.22 49.78
N ALA A 806 -5.03 14.87 51.00
CA ALA A 806 -3.64 14.91 51.45
C ALA A 806 -3.05 13.52 51.70
N ALA A 807 -3.78 12.45 51.39
CA ALA A 807 -3.32 11.10 51.66
C ALA A 807 -2.16 10.70 50.76
N SER A 808 -1.25 9.93 51.35
CA SER A 808 -0.14 9.27 50.67
C SER A 808 -0.63 8.07 49.85
N PRO A 809 0.14 7.59 48.85
CA PRO A 809 -0.20 6.38 48.11
C PRO A 809 -0.43 5.16 49.01
N GLU A 810 0.34 5.02 50.10
CA GLU A 810 0.20 3.93 51.07
C GLU A 810 -1.14 4.00 51.83
N GLU A 811 -1.55 5.18 52.29
CA GLU A 811 -2.84 5.38 52.95
C GLU A 811 -4.02 5.10 52.02
N LEU A 812 -3.90 5.51 50.75
CA LEU A 812 -4.92 5.28 49.72
C LEU A 812 -5.01 3.81 49.30
N ALA A 813 -3.87 3.11 49.22
CA ALA A 813 -3.84 1.67 48.98
C ALA A 813 -4.48 0.92 50.16
N GLY A 814 -4.13 1.28 51.40
CA GLY A 814 -4.74 0.72 52.60
C GLY A 814 -6.25 0.94 52.66
N ALA A 815 -6.72 2.14 52.32
CA ALA A 815 -8.16 2.43 52.22
C ALA A 815 -8.84 1.58 51.14
N SER A 816 -8.26 1.50 49.94
CA SER A 816 -8.79 0.69 48.83
C SER A 816 -8.86 -0.81 49.16
N ARG A 817 -7.84 -1.33 49.87
CA ARG A 817 -7.80 -2.71 50.39
C ARG A 817 -8.88 -2.91 51.45
N GLY A 818 -9.11 -1.92 52.33
CA GLY A 818 -10.19 -1.91 53.31
C GLY A 818 -11.59 -1.96 52.69
N LEU A 819 -11.75 -1.41 51.48
CA LEU A 819 -12.98 -1.49 50.68
C LEU A 819 -13.10 -2.81 49.88
N GLY A 820 -12.07 -3.65 49.88
CA GLY A 820 -12.10 -5.00 49.31
C GLY A 820 -11.23 -5.23 48.07
N ALA A 821 -10.44 -4.24 47.63
CA ALA A 821 -9.51 -4.43 46.51
C ALA A 821 -8.45 -5.50 46.87
N ARG A 822 -8.11 -6.39 45.93
CA ARG A 822 -7.09 -7.43 46.18
C ARG A 822 -5.69 -6.93 45.90
N ASN A 823 -5.43 -6.45 44.69
CA ASN A 823 -4.15 -5.90 44.29
C ASN A 823 -4.38 -4.45 43.86
N VAL A 824 -3.59 -3.54 44.41
CA VAL A 824 -3.72 -2.10 44.15
C VAL A 824 -2.44 -1.60 43.49
N LEU A 825 -2.56 -0.88 42.39
CA LEU A 825 -1.47 -0.17 41.73
C LEU A 825 -1.88 1.27 41.50
N ILE A 826 -1.28 2.20 42.23
CA ILE A 826 -1.60 3.63 42.18
C ILE A 826 -0.57 4.34 41.34
N LYS A 827 -1.03 4.99 40.27
CA LYS A 827 -0.20 5.83 39.40
C LYS A 827 0.00 7.19 40.06
N CYS A 828 1.25 7.59 40.27
CA CYS A 828 1.65 8.81 40.99
C CYS A 828 2.36 9.83 40.06
N GLY A 829 2.07 9.79 38.76
CA GLY A 829 2.68 10.68 37.76
C GLY A 829 4.21 10.55 37.74
N ALA A 830 4.92 11.68 37.81
CA ALA A 830 6.38 11.73 37.79
C ALA A 830 7.05 11.00 38.98
N GLU A 831 6.33 10.72 40.07
CA GLU A 831 6.86 9.93 41.19
C GLU A 831 6.89 8.43 40.89
N GLY A 832 6.18 7.98 39.84
CA GLY A 832 6.09 6.59 39.42
C GLY A 832 4.80 5.91 39.85
N MET A 833 4.89 4.71 40.42
CA MET A 833 3.72 3.94 40.84
C MET A 833 3.95 3.19 42.16
N TYR A 834 2.97 3.29 43.05
CA TYR A 834 2.89 2.53 44.28
C TYR A 834 2.09 1.26 44.04
N PHE A 835 2.50 0.13 44.60
CA PHE A 835 1.78 -1.13 44.48
C PHE A 835 1.66 -1.82 45.84
N GLU A 836 0.55 -2.53 46.05
CA GLU A 836 0.29 -3.36 47.22
C GLU A 836 -0.64 -4.53 46.87
N ASN A 837 -0.10 -5.75 46.94
CA ASN A 837 -0.78 -6.98 46.57
C ASN A 837 -1.28 -7.77 47.79
N CYS A 838 -2.23 -8.67 47.54
CA CYS A 838 -2.75 -9.56 48.56
C CYS A 838 -1.80 -10.74 48.88
N ASP A 839 -2.04 -11.41 50.00
CA ASP A 839 -1.18 -12.52 50.48
C ASP A 839 -1.45 -13.85 49.77
N ASP A 840 -2.56 -13.98 49.04
CA ASP A 840 -2.95 -15.21 48.36
C ASP A 840 -3.44 -14.87 46.95
N MET A 841 -2.69 -15.31 45.94
CA MET A 841 -3.00 -15.09 44.52
C MET A 841 -3.61 -16.33 43.85
N SER A 842 -3.83 -17.44 44.56
CA SER A 842 -4.20 -18.75 43.98
C SER A 842 -5.44 -18.70 43.08
N ASP A 843 -6.53 -18.10 43.56
CA ASP A 843 -7.79 -17.94 42.81
C ASP A 843 -7.61 -17.04 41.56
N ILE A 844 -6.78 -16.00 41.62
CA ILE A 844 -6.48 -15.13 40.47
C ILE A 844 -5.61 -15.88 39.46
N CYS A 845 -4.58 -16.57 39.95
CA CYS A 845 -3.66 -17.40 39.17
C CYS A 845 -4.43 -18.46 38.36
N SER A 846 -5.40 -19.11 39.00
CA SER A 846 -6.29 -20.09 38.36
C SER A 846 -7.14 -19.46 37.25
N ARG A 847 -7.75 -18.28 37.50
CA ARG A 847 -8.58 -17.58 36.49
C ARG A 847 -7.77 -17.05 35.30
N LEU A 848 -6.52 -16.66 35.53
CA LEU A 848 -5.58 -16.28 34.46
C LEU A 848 -5.07 -17.48 33.64
N GLY A 849 -5.32 -18.72 34.11
CA GLY A 849 -4.89 -19.94 33.45
C GLY A 849 -3.42 -20.30 33.69
N PHE A 850 -2.82 -19.78 34.75
CA PHE A 850 -1.47 -20.13 35.17
C PHE A 850 -1.45 -21.35 36.09
N ALA A 851 -0.29 -22.01 36.17
CA ALA A 851 -0.09 -23.13 37.09
C ALA A 851 -0.01 -22.64 38.55
N ASP A 852 -0.45 -23.47 39.50
CA ASP A 852 -0.35 -23.15 40.93
C ASP A 852 1.08 -22.73 41.32
N GLY A 853 1.19 -21.59 42.02
CA GLY A 853 2.47 -21.01 42.45
C GLY A 853 3.21 -20.19 41.38
N ALA A 854 2.69 -20.07 40.15
CA ALA A 854 3.32 -19.27 39.09
C ALA A 854 3.36 -17.76 39.39
N MET A 855 2.52 -17.28 40.31
CA MET A 855 2.48 -15.88 40.75
C MET A 855 2.96 -15.71 42.21
N ALA A 856 3.77 -16.63 42.74
CA ALA A 856 4.25 -16.56 44.13
C ALA A 856 5.06 -15.29 44.42
N ASP A 857 5.73 -14.70 43.42
CA ASP A 857 6.46 -13.43 43.55
C ASP A 857 5.55 -12.19 43.56
N TRP A 858 4.25 -12.36 43.33
CA TRP A 858 3.24 -11.30 43.45
C TRP A 858 2.69 -11.19 44.87
N GLU A 859 2.71 -12.27 45.64
CA GLU A 859 2.08 -12.35 46.97
C GLU A 859 2.78 -11.40 47.96
N SER A 860 1.97 -10.63 48.68
CA SER A 860 2.42 -9.63 49.67
C SER A 860 3.41 -8.58 49.13
N ALA A 861 3.54 -8.44 47.80
CA ALA A 861 4.42 -7.47 47.19
C ALA A 861 3.91 -6.05 47.48
N ARG A 862 4.78 -5.20 48.03
CA ARG A 862 4.48 -3.80 48.32
C ARG A 862 5.68 -2.89 48.07
N GLY A 863 5.43 -1.68 47.61
CA GLY A 863 6.48 -0.69 47.45
C GLY A 863 6.19 0.36 46.40
N MET A 864 7.23 1.13 46.09
CA MET A 864 7.21 2.18 45.07
C MET A 864 8.18 1.81 43.95
N ARG A 865 7.76 2.03 42.70
CA ARG A 865 8.63 2.06 41.53
C ARG A 865 8.67 3.48 41.00
N CYS A 866 9.84 4.12 41.03
CA CYS A 866 10.02 5.44 40.43
C CYS A 866 9.75 5.41 38.92
N ALA A 867 9.21 6.50 38.38
CA ALA A 867 9.10 6.70 36.94
C ALA A 867 10.49 6.74 36.29
N GLU A 868 10.56 6.38 35.01
CA GLU A 868 11.77 6.60 34.23
C GLU A 868 11.93 8.10 33.96
N PRO A 869 13.15 8.66 34.04
CA PRO A 869 13.39 10.06 33.76
C PRO A 869 13.13 10.35 32.28
N VAL A 870 12.31 11.36 32.01
CA VAL A 870 11.99 11.80 30.65
C VAL A 870 12.68 13.14 30.37
N GLU A 871 13.44 13.23 29.28
CA GLU A 871 14.17 14.46 28.92
C GLU A 871 13.24 15.63 28.58
N ARG A 872 12.08 15.32 27.99
CA ARG A 872 11.05 16.31 27.65
C ARG A 872 9.67 15.66 27.65
N GLU A 873 8.77 16.19 28.47
CA GLU A 873 7.35 15.85 28.44
C GLU A 873 6.65 16.66 27.34
N VAL A 874 5.91 15.95 26.48
CA VAL A 874 5.19 16.52 25.34
C VAL A 874 3.67 16.50 25.59
N SER A 875 3.13 15.41 26.13
CA SER A 875 1.70 15.28 26.45
C SER A 875 1.46 14.16 27.45
N GLY A 876 0.63 14.39 28.47
CA GLY A 876 0.19 13.34 29.40
C GLY A 876 -0.96 12.46 28.89
N LEU A 877 -1.40 12.64 27.64
CA LEU A 877 -2.58 11.95 27.09
C LEU A 877 -2.33 10.43 27.03
N GLY A 878 -3.22 9.65 27.65
CA GLY A 878 -3.18 8.18 27.59
C GLY A 878 -2.08 7.51 28.41
N ALA A 879 -1.19 8.25 29.08
CA ALA A 879 -0.07 7.67 29.84
C ALA A 879 -0.50 6.69 30.95
N GLY A 880 -1.65 6.96 31.59
CA GLY A 880 -2.25 6.03 32.54
C GLY A 880 -2.73 4.75 31.88
N ASP A 881 -3.51 4.87 30.80
CA ASP A 881 -4.09 3.75 30.04
C ASP A 881 -3.02 2.80 29.49
N THR A 882 -1.91 3.36 29.01
CA THR A 882 -0.80 2.60 28.42
C THR A 882 0.09 1.95 29.47
N SER A 883 0.33 2.63 30.60
CA SER A 883 0.98 2.02 31.77
C SER A 883 0.19 0.80 32.26
N ILE A 884 -1.14 0.92 32.32
CA ILE A 884 -2.03 -0.19 32.70
C ILE A 884 -1.97 -1.30 31.66
N ALA A 885 -2.04 -0.96 30.37
CA ALA A 885 -1.94 -1.94 29.30
C ALA A 885 -0.65 -2.74 29.41
N ALA A 886 0.48 -2.07 29.66
CA ALA A 886 1.78 -2.71 29.83
C ALA A 886 1.81 -3.64 31.05
N TYR A 887 1.31 -3.19 32.20
CA TYR A 887 1.22 -4.00 33.42
C TYR A 887 0.39 -5.28 33.19
N LEU A 888 -0.79 -5.14 32.61
CA LEU A 888 -1.72 -6.25 32.39
C LEU A 888 -1.27 -7.19 31.27
N ALA A 889 -0.70 -6.66 30.18
CA ALA A 889 -0.18 -7.47 29.10
C ALA A 889 1.06 -8.26 29.53
N ALA A 890 1.97 -7.66 30.31
CA ALA A 890 3.11 -8.35 30.87
C ALA A 890 2.67 -9.47 31.82
N MET A 891 1.66 -9.21 32.64
CA MET A 891 1.07 -10.23 33.50
C MET A 891 0.49 -11.40 32.68
N LEU A 892 -0.32 -11.14 31.66
CA LEU A 892 -0.93 -12.18 30.80
C LEU A 892 0.12 -13.01 30.05
N ARG A 893 1.28 -12.42 29.75
CA ARG A 893 2.42 -13.10 29.15
C ARG A 893 3.28 -13.88 30.15
N GLY A 894 2.92 -13.87 31.43
CA GLY A 894 3.57 -14.63 32.48
C GLY A 894 4.91 -14.04 32.95
N PHE A 895 5.12 -12.73 32.81
CA PHE A 895 6.31 -12.09 33.33
C PHE A 895 6.29 -12.02 34.88
N PRO A 896 7.46 -12.05 35.54
CA PRO A 896 7.56 -11.83 36.99
C PRO A 896 7.01 -10.46 37.39
N PHE A 897 6.47 -10.35 38.60
CA PHE A 897 5.81 -9.14 39.11
C PHE A 897 6.67 -7.88 38.92
N ARG A 898 7.95 -7.97 39.30
CA ARG A 898 8.87 -6.83 39.20
C ARG A 898 9.00 -6.32 37.76
N LYS A 899 9.06 -7.23 36.78
CA LYS A 899 9.16 -6.88 35.37
C LYS A 899 7.86 -6.25 34.86
N CYS A 900 6.70 -6.69 35.33
CA CYS A 900 5.42 -6.06 34.97
C CYS A 900 5.36 -4.60 35.44
N VAL A 901 5.83 -4.31 36.66
CA VAL A 901 5.87 -2.94 37.19
C VAL A 901 6.95 -2.09 36.49
N ASP A 902 8.10 -2.68 36.16
CA ASP A 902 9.17 -1.98 35.42
C ASP A 902 8.71 -1.61 34.00
N LEU A 903 8.06 -2.52 33.27
CA LEU A 903 7.52 -2.27 31.93
C LEU A 903 6.39 -1.23 31.97
N ALA A 904 5.52 -1.29 32.99
CA ALA A 904 4.47 -0.29 33.18
C ALA A 904 5.04 1.13 33.38
N ALA A 905 6.09 1.25 34.19
CA ALA A 905 6.75 2.54 34.43
C ALA A 905 7.47 3.07 33.17
N ALA A 906 8.10 2.18 32.41
CA ALA A 906 8.79 2.53 31.17
C ALA A 906 7.81 3.00 30.08
N GLU A 907 6.73 2.25 29.84
CA GLU A 907 5.74 2.60 28.81
C GLU A 907 4.96 3.87 29.16
N GLY A 908 4.64 4.09 30.44
CA GLY A 908 4.08 5.36 30.91
C GLY A 908 5.01 6.55 30.63
N ALA A 909 6.30 6.40 30.88
CA ALA A 909 7.30 7.43 30.60
C ALA A 909 7.53 7.66 29.10
N LEU A 910 7.46 6.60 28.29
CA LEU A 910 7.56 6.71 26.83
C LEU A 910 6.33 7.37 26.21
N CYS A 911 5.13 7.05 26.69
CA CYS A 911 3.89 7.66 26.26
C CYS A 911 3.97 9.19 26.33
N VAL A 912 4.52 9.74 27.40
CA VAL A 912 4.54 11.20 27.60
C VAL A 912 5.53 11.95 26.69
N THR A 913 6.39 11.23 25.95
CA THR A 913 7.36 11.83 25.02
C THR A 913 6.75 12.20 23.67
N LYS A 914 5.50 11.80 23.40
CA LYS A 914 4.79 12.06 22.15
C LYS A 914 3.41 12.69 22.41
N PRO A 915 2.82 13.40 21.44
CA PRO A 915 1.51 14.04 21.61
C PRO A 915 0.35 13.05 21.84
N GLY A 916 0.34 11.92 21.12
CA GLY A 916 -0.73 10.92 21.19
C GLY A 916 -0.50 9.81 22.21
N ALA A 917 -1.59 9.12 22.59
CA ALA A 917 -1.58 8.08 23.62
C ALA A 917 -0.70 6.87 23.29
N THR A 918 -0.60 6.47 22.01
CA THR A 918 0.07 5.21 21.64
C THR A 918 1.34 5.41 20.80
N GLU A 919 1.63 6.63 20.38
CA GLU A 919 2.71 6.97 19.43
C GLU A 919 4.12 6.78 20.03
N GLY A 920 4.24 6.92 21.35
CA GLY A 920 5.51 6.77 22.07
C GLY A 920 5.87 5.34 22.46
N LEU A 921 4.90 4.41 22.38
CA LEU A 921 5.02 3.07 22.95
C LEU A 921 5.97 2.16 22.15
N ARG A 922 6.50 1.12 22.80
CA ARG A 922 7.38 0.14 22.16
C ARG A 922 6.94 -1.31 22.44
N PRO A 923 7.17 -2.27 21.52
CA PRO A 923 7.04 -3.68 21.87
C PRO A 923 7.92 -4.03 23.09
N PHE A 924 7.46 -4.93 23.96
CA PHE A 924 8.23 -5.36 25.13
C PHE A 924 9.59 -5.97 24.79
N GLU A 925 9.78 -6.45 23.56
CA GLU A 925 11.03 -6.99 23.07
C GLU A 925 12.11 -5.90 22.88
N ASP A 926 11.69 -4.65 22.75
CA ASP A 926 12.54 -3.48 22.56
C ASP A 926 12.88 -2.75 23.88
N LEU A 927 12.29 -3.20 25.00
CA LEU A 927 12.51 -2.72 26.38
C LEU A 927 13.23 -3.76 27.25
#